data_AF-A0A423JAK9-F1
#
_entry.id   AF-A0A423JAK9-F1
#
_cell.length_a   1.000
_cell.length_b   1.000
_cell.length_c   1.000
_cell.angle_alpha   90.00
_cell.angle_beta   90.00
_cell.angle_gamma   90.00
#
_symmetry.space_group_name_H-M   'P 1'
#
loop_
_entity.id
_entity.type
_entity.pdbx_description
1 polymer ?
#
loop_
_entity_poly.entity_id
_entity_poly.type
_entity_poly.pdbx_seq_one_letter_code
_entity_poly.pdbx_strand_id
1 'polypeptide(L)'
;MNDDPLNGYRVSAYSANILPPPDNRGLRTHAKRTYADIHDNGTVLVGYDEGVRAYRAKLRHELMPSGPVLRLNDDGETWNLAPHASPSPNTSTTGNTTTQTSLPGTTAIAPRVRIDITDYVWNPQANTHHGYVVLHRKKGLDEGSGPETHLAFQDVDGSFVKVEPSSSAIDQPADKLSAWTDRDLWDFYGLYGNEITRFREEAAATGMKPKWAVVRPERFEKLHLLGELRRWLAPRMSQDEFNRRMAPLDYSVGQWAAQLDRVRLDSVARRRLEVHKRKLDNLQTQTSVEAKRPRLAGEQAEMPAVPDYVTKSLENATLRASLIEHLRLRTSPGTAAKSLEDFTRHLQPYNLSTRQLSRLVGDLQADGRFPQWAEDHKRLSTDATNAHRLDEAYAELLPEIMNLRHYSTRHISFESSFTRPFLDDLLAKAGYKRNKNNCLYRTDIPAMFRGDDRTPFEFFNGHMLPRQDHVGGSTTQQAVSATFSLQEASGHARSVSEVEAILYDSQFHKYPGKPRNIFDPNNRDRDSGDENSSSSGDESDSSSDNSMQWNRDKNYFAKRVNQTTGFRYLFDTRNVEVVPGDENVSFNNHAQITNEAGTRANFPDDALEGHVSVSTRGLSADRIWLINSTGTRAAKVNDVCAVYMSQPEAAINPYSSKKSMPIEERTWSGVDNSHEYDYLIDQVANVNKPVINLSDKRTYSETLGSDVFSSDIVFP
;
A
#
# COMPACT_ATOMS: atom_id res chain seq x y z
N MET A 1 -4.07 -18.26 -36.16
CA MET A 1 -3.01 -18.44 -35.14
C MET A 1 -3.61 -19.38 -34.12
N ASN A 2 -2.99 -20.53 -33.88
CA ASN A 2 -3.56 -21.59 -33.05
C ASN A 2 -3.60 -21.15 -31.58
N ASP A 3 -4.80 -21.04 -31.01
CA ASP A 3 -5.02 -20.92 -29.56
C ASP A 3 -4.60 -22.24 -28.92
N ASP A 4 -3.38 -22.33 -28.39
CA ASP A 4 -2.95 -23.46 -27.55
C ASP A 4 -3.51 -23.28 -26.13
N PRO A 5 -4.51 -24.07 -25.71
CA PRO A 5 -5.17 -23.91 -24.42
C PRO A 5 -4.28 -24.32 -23.22
N LEU A 6 -3.10 -24.89 -23.48
CA LEU A 6 -2.11 -25.22 -22.46
C LEU A 6 -1.01 -24.16 -22.34
N ASN A 7 -1.08 -23.08 -23.13
CA ASN A 7 -0.16 -21.96 -23.01
C ASN A 7 -0.23 -21.36 -21.59
N GLY A 8 0.92 -21.25 -20.93
CA GLY A 8 1.02 -20.83 -19.51
C GLY A 8 0.99 -21.97 -18.47
N TYR A 9 0.56 -23.18 -18.83
CA TYR A 9 0.55 -24.36 -17.93
C TYR A 9 1.78 -25.27 -18.09
N ARG A 10 2.54 -25.10 -19.17
CA ARG A 10 3.75 -25.90 -19.45
C ARG A 10 4.87 -25.56 -18.49
N VAL A 11 5.52 -26.60 -17.96
CA VAL A 11 6.77 -26.43 -17.23
C VAL A 11 7.93 -26.29 -18.23
N SER A 12 9.00 -25.59 -17.82
CA SER A 12 10.17 -25.43 -18.69
C SER A 12 10.81 -26.77 -19.04
N ALA A 13 11.46 -26.87 -20.21
CA ALA A 13 12.16 -28.08 -20.63
C ALA A 13 13.21 -28.54 -19.60
N TYR A 14 13.89 -27.60 -18.95
CA TYR A 14 14.80 -27.89 -17.84
C TYR A 14 14.08 -28.56 -16.65
N SER A 15 12.89 -28.05 -16.27
CA SER A 15 12.09 -28.64 -15.20
C SER A 15 11.55 -30.01 -15.56
N ALA A 16 11.25 -30.27 -16.84
CA ALA A 16 10.77 -31.57 -17.31
C ALA A 16 11.87 -32.64 -17.28
N ASN A 17 13.11 -32.27 -17.64
CA ASN A 17 14.26 -33.19 -17.70
C ASN A 17 14.73 -33.72 -16.33
N ILE A 18 14.32 -33.09 -15.22
CA ILE A 18 14.66 -33.50 -13.86
C ILE A 18 13.54 -34.27 -13.15
N LEU A 19 12.40 -34.53 -13.82
CA LEU A 19 11.29 -35.29 -13.24
C LEU A 19 11.51 -36.80 -13.35
N PRO A 20 11.08 -37.59 -12.35
CA PRO A 20 11.10 -39.05 -12.45
C PRO A 20 10.21 -39.55 -13.59
N PRO A 21 10.37 -40.81 -14.03
CA PRO A 21 9.49 -41.43 -15.03
C PRO A 21 8.03 -41.49 -14.52
N PRO A 22 7.03 -41.53 -15.43
CA PRO A 22 5.62 -41.63 -15.06
C PRO A 22 5.30 -42.96 -14.35
N ASP A 23 4.32 -42.91 -13.44
CA ASP A 23 3.78 -44.07 -12.74
C ASP A 23 2.78 -44.85 -13.63
N ASN A 24 2.16 -45.90 -13.07
CA ASN A 24 1.17 -46.73 -13.78
C ASN A 24 -0.14 -46.01 -14.16
N ARG A 25 -0.26 -44.72 -13.87
CA ARG A 25 -1.36 -43.85 -14.28
C ARG A 25 -0.88 -42.79 -15.28
N GLY A 26 0.36 -42.89 -15.78
CA GLY A 26 0.97 -41.91 -16.68
C GLY A 26 1.32 -40.59 -15.98
N LEU A 27 1.49 -40.56 -14.65
CA LEU A 27 1.75 -39.35 -13.88
C LEU A 27 3.14 -39.34 -13.25
N ARG A 28 3.84 -38.21 -13.30
CA ARG A 28 5.13 -38.02 -12.61
C ARG A 28 4.90 -37.32 -11.28
N THR A 29 5.48 -37.82 -10.20
CA THR A 29 5.39 -37.17 -8.87
C THR A 29 6.75 -36.74 -8.37
N HIS A 30 6.94 -35.43 -8.14
CA HIS A 30 8.17 -34.86 -7.61
C HIS A 30 7.85 -33.74 -6.62
N ALA A 31 8.50 -33.73 -5.45
CA ALA A 31 8.27 -32.74 -4.38
C ALA A 31 6.77 -32.55 -4.02
N LYS A 32 6.03 -33.66 -3.88
CA LYS A 32 4.58 -33.72 -3.58
C LYS A 32 3.67 -33.05 -4.63
N ARG A 33 4.17 -32.87 -5.86
CA ARG A 33 3.42 -32.33 -6.99
C ARG A 33 3.34 -33.35 -8.11
N THR A 34 2.24 -33.33 -8.85
CA THR A 34 1.92 -34.31 -9.89
C THR A 34 1.95 -33.64 -11.25
N TYR A 35 2.61 -34.27 -12.22
CA TYR A 35 2.80 -33.76 -13.58
C TYR A 35 2.34 -34.80 -14.60
N ALA A 36 1.94 -34.34 -15.78
CA ALA A 36 1.54 -35.18 -16.90
C ALA A 36 2.29 -34.76 -18.17
N ASP A 37 2.78 -35.73 -18.93
CA ASP A 37 3.39 -35.47 -20.24
C ASP A 37 2.29 -35.40 -21.30
N ILE A 38 2.22 -34.27 -22.01
CA ILE A 38 1.26 -34.08 -23.09
C ILE A 38 1.89 -34.57 -24.38
N HIS A 39 1.16 -35.43 -25.13
CA HIS A 39 1.64 -36.02 -26.37
C HIS A 39 2.12 -34.92 -27.35
N ASP A 40 3.39 -34.99 -27.74
CA ASP A 40 4.09 -34.03 -28.61
C ASP A 40 4.02 -32.55 -28.19
N ASN A 41 3.74 -32.28 -26.91
CA ASN A 41 3.47 -30.92 -26.44
C ASN A 41 4.16 -30.58 -25.10
N GLY A 42 5.01 -31.45 -24.55
CA GLY A 42 5.76 -31.17 -23.31
C GLY A 42 4.94 -31.40 -22.03
N THR A 43 5.52 -31.07 -20.87
CA THR A 43 4.99 -31.50 -19.56
C THR A 43 4.21 -30.37 -18.87
N VAL A 44 3.12 -30.71 -18.17
CA VAL A 44 2.31 -29.76 -17.39
C VAL A 44 2.13 -30.23 -15.94
N LEU A 45 1.98 -29.29 -15.01
CA LEU A 45 1.55 -29.60 -13.64
C LEU A 45 0.04 -29.89 -13.66
N VAL A 46 -0.41 -30.92 -12.94
CA VAL A 46 -1.81 -31.32 -12.91
C VAL A 46 -2.37 -31.41 -11.49
N GLY A 47 -3.66 -31.10 -11.37
CA GLY A 47 -4.46 -31.36 -10.17
C GLY A 47 -5.70 -32.16 -10.54
N TYR A 48 -6.15 -33.03 -9.64
CA TYR A 48 -7.42 -33.73 -9.83
C TYR A 48 -8.57 -32.79 -9.43
N ASP A 49 -9.49 -32.55 -10.36
CA ASP A 49 -10.69 -31.74 -10.16
C ASP A 49 -11.89 -32.67 -9.92
N GLU A 50 -12.40 -32.67 -8.69
CA GLU A 50 -13.56 -33.49 -8.30
C GLU A 50 -14.85 -33.04 -9.01
N GLY A 51 -14.95 -31.77 -9.43
CA GLY A 51 -16.11 -31.22 -10.13
C GLY A 51 -16.29 -31.79 -11.54
N VAL A 52 -15.20 -32.17 -12.20
CA VAL A 52 -15.21 -32.83 -13.53
C VAL A 52 -14.71 -34.27 -13.50
N ARG A 53 -14.35 -34.79 -12.33
CA ARG A 53 -13.80 -36.14 -12.09
C ARG A 53 -12.62 -36.48 -13.02
N ALA A 54 -11.74 -35.51 -13.25
CA ALA A 54 -10.62 -35.65 -14.19
C ALA A 54 -9.40 -34.83 -13.76
N TYR A 55 -8.23 -35.15 -14.30
CA TYR A 55 -7.04 -34.32 -14.11
C TYR A 55 -7.12 -33.08 -15.01
N ARG A 56 -6.81 -31.93 -14.44
CA ARG A 56 -6.74 -30.65 -15.14
C ARG A 56 -5.36 -30.04 -15.01
N ALA A 57 -4.94 -29.32 -16.04
CA ALA A 57 -3.72 -28.53 -15.95
C ALA A 57 -3.84 -27.48 -14.83
N LYS A 58 -2.75 -27.24 -14.13
CA LYS A 58 -2.72 -26.45 -12.89
C LYS A 58 -1.49 -25.54 -12.88
N LEU A 59 -1.66 -24.27 -12.54
CA LEU A 59 -0.51 -23.39 -12.34
C LEU A 59 0.18 -23.67 -11.00
N ARG A 60 1.47 -23.38 -10.93
CA ARG A 60 2.30 -23.65 -9.74
C ARG A 60 1.78 -23.00 -8.46
N HIS A 61 1.13 -21.84 -8.58
CA HIS A 61 0.61 -21.04 -7.47
C HIS A 61 -0.89 -21.27 -7.20
N GLU A 62 -1.56 -22.08 -8.02
CA GLU A 62 -2.97 -22.36 -7.83
C GLU A 62 -3.18 -23.41 -6.74
N LEU A 63 -4.23 -23.23 -5.94
CA LEU A 63 -4.65 -24.26 -4.99
C LEU A 63 -5.48 -25.33 -5.70
N MET A 64 -6.47 -24.91 -6.51
CA MET A 64 -7.33 -25.77 -7.34
C MET A 64 -6.97 -25.65 -8.83
N PRO A 65 -7.03 -26.73 -9.62
CA PRO A 65 -6.60 -26.70 -11.01
C PRO A 65 -7.60 -25.93 -11.90
N SER A 66 -7.15 -24.86 -12.57
CA SER A 66 -8.00 -24.02 -13.42
C SER A 66 -7.92 -24.34 -14.92
N GLY A 67 -6.88 -25.06 -15.35
CA GLY A 67 -6.54 -25.29 -16.75
C GLY A 67 -7.41 -26.33 -17.44
N PRO A 68 -7.17 -26.63 -18.72
CA PRO A 68 -8.01 -27.56 -19.47
C PRO A 68 -7.93 -28.99 -18.91
N VAL A 69 -9.00 -29.76 -19.17
CA VAL A 69 -9.12 -31.16 -18.76
C VAL A 69 -8.24 -32.05 -19.62
N LEU A 70 -7.55 -32.99 -18.98
CA LEU A 70 -6.62 -33.93 -19.59
C LEU A 70 -7.16 -35.35 -19.47
N ARG A 71 -6.96 -36.16 -20.52
CA ARG A 71 -7.28 -37.58 -20.56
C ARG A 71 -6.02 -38.37 -20.90
N LEU A 72 -5.80 -39.47 -20.17
CA LEU A 72 -4.71 -40.41 -20.44
C LEU A 72 -4.96 -41.09 -21.79
N ASN A 73 -3.91 -41.20 -22.60
CA ASN A 73 -3.95 -41.87 -23.90
C ASN A 73 -3.85 -43.39 -23.74
N ASP A 74 -4.13 -44.13 -24.82
CA ASP A 74 -4.09 -45.59 -24.83
C ASP A 74 -2.68 -46.17 -24.63
N ASP A 75 -1.64 -45.33 -24.76
CA ASP A 75 -0.25 -45.68 -24.44
C ASP A 75 0.01 -45.81 -22.94
N GLY A 76 -0.90 -45.32 -22.09
CA GLY A 76 -0.79 -45.37 -20.64
C GLY A 76 0.29 -44.46 -20.04
N GLU A 77 0.98 -43.66 -20.87
CA GLU A 77 2.14 -42.85 -20.46
C GLU A 77 1.94 -41.36 -20.76
N THR A 78 1.19 -41.01 -21.82
CA THR A 78 0.98 -39.62 -22.24
C THR A 78 -0.48 -39.20 -22.17
N TRP A 79 -0.73 -37.88 -22.13
CA TRP A 79 -2.05 -37.29 -21.96
C TRP A 79 -2.39 -36.36 -23.13
N ASN A 80 -3.69 -36.21 -23.41
CA ASN A 80 -4.23 -35.28 -24.39
C ASN A 80 -5.37 -34.44 -23.80
N LEU A 81 -5.67 -33.31 -24.44
CA LEU A 81 -6.81 -32.46 -24.10
C LEU A 81 -8.13 -33.21 -24.31
N ALA A 82 -9.03 -33.13 -23.33
CA ALA A 82 -10.39 -33.65 -23.49
C ALA A 82 -11.18 -32.72 -24.44
N PRO A 83 -11.95 -33.26 -25.42
CA PRO A 83 -12.74 -32.45 -26.33
C PRO A 83 -13.84 -31.65 -25.59
N HIS A 84 -13.95 -30.35 -25.90
CA HIS A 84 -14.99 -29.46 -25.36
C HIS A 84 -16.39 -29.94 -25.77
N ALA A 85 -17.28 -30.19 -24.81
CA ALA A 85 -18.70 -30.35 -25.08
C ALA A 85 -19.33 -28.96 -25.31
N SER A 86 -19.73 -28.65 -26.53
CA SER A 86 -20.53 -27.46 -26.86
C SER A 86 -22.01 -27.67 -26.45
N PRO A 87 -22.70 -26.65 -25.91
CA PRO A 87 -24.14 -26.73 -25.67
C PRO A 87 -24.91 -26.75 -27.01
N SER A 88 -25.76 -27.75 -27.20
CA SER A 88 -26.61 -27.89 -28.40
C SER A 88 -27.81 -26.91 -28.37
N PRO A 89 -28.32 -26.46 -29.54
CA PRO A 89 -29.36 -25.45 -29.64
C PRO A 89 -30.79 -26.03 -29.62
N ASN A 90 -31.70 -25.24 -29.04
CA ASN A 90 -33.16 -25.18 -29.20
C ASN A 90 -34.04 -26.40 -28.82
N THR A 91 -34.95 -26.16 -27.87
CA THR A 91 -36.37 -26.49 -28.08
C THR A 91 -37.24 -25.38 -27.51
N SER A 92 -37.77 -24.58 -28.42
CA SER A 92 -38.89 -23.67 -28.21
C SER A 92 -40.13 -24.48 -27.82
N THR A 93 -40.80 -24.14 -26.72
CA THR A 93 -42.22 -24.43 -26.56
C THR A 93 -42.95 -23.14 -26.25
N THR A 94 -43.77 -22.77 -27.23
CA THR A 94 -44.70 -21.65 -27.31
C THR A 94 -45.76 -21.73 -26.22
N GLY A 95 -46.05 -20.60 -25.57
CA GLY A 95 -47.12 -20.47 -24.58
C GLY A 95 -47.52 -19.01 -24.37
N ASN A 96 -48.50 -18.58 -25.16
CA ASN A 96 -49.09 -17.25 -25.32
C ASN A 96 -49.32 -16.37 -24.07
N THR A 97 -48.96 -15.10 -24.24
CA THR A 97 -49.80 -13.88 -24.05
C THR A 97 -50.62 -13.74 -22.77
N THR A 98 -50.27 -12.76 -21.93
CA THR A 98 -51.18 -11.64 -21.58
C THR A 98 -50.33 -10.42 -21.18
N THR A 99 -50.34 -9.42 -22.05
CA THR A 99 -49.97 -8.04 -21.74
C THR A 99 -51.00 -7.46 -20.78
N GLN A 100 -50.59 -7.06 -19.57
CA GLN A 100 -51.32 -6.07 -18.79
C GLN A 100 -50.41 -4.89 -18.49
N THR A 101 -50.77 -3.77 -19.10
CA THR A 101 -50.32 -2.43 -18.79
C THR A 101 -51.04 -1.98 -17.51
N SER A 102 -50.29 -1.67 -16.45
CA SER A 102 -50.80 -0.86 -15.32
C SER A 102 -49.65 -0.13 -14.62
N LEU A 103 -49.56 1.16 -14.94
CA LEU A 103 -49.25 2.36 -14.13
C LEU A 103 -48.30 2.32 -12.90
N PRO A 104 -47.58 3.42 -12.64
CA PRO A 104 -46.49 3.50 -11.67
C PRO A 104 -46.99 3.67 -10.23
N GLY A 105 -46.39 2.95 -9.30
CA GLY A 105 -46.52 3.17 -7.87
C GLY A 105 -46.95 1.92 -7.10
N THR A 106 -45.98 1.20 -6.54
CA THR A 106 -45.88 0.84 -5.12
C THR A 106 -44.59 0.04 -4.97
N THR A 107 -43.65 0.58 -4.19
CA THR A 107 -42.37 -0.05 -3.83
C THR A 107 -42.66 -1.28 -2.98
N ALA A 108 -42.78 -2.45 -3.60
CA ALA A 108 -42.80 -3.72 -2.88
C ALA A 108 -41.35 -4.23 -2.78
N ILE A 109 -40.71 -3.94 -1.65
CA ILE A 109 -39.43 -4.56 -1.26
C ILE A 109 -39.70 -6.07 -1.16
N ALA A 110 -39.10 -6.87 -2.04
CA ALA A 110 -39.20 -8.32 -1.95
C ALA A 110 -38.65 -8.80 -0.59
N PRO A 111 -39.31 -9.77 0.07
CA PRO A 111 -38.89 -10.23 1.38
C PRO A 111 -37.50 -10.88 1.31
N ARG A 112 -36.60 -10.44 2.20
CA ARG A 112 -35.25 -11.02 2.36
C ARG A 112 -35.36 -12.50 2.73
N VAL A 113 -34.92 -13.38 1.85
CA VAL A 113 -34.89 -14.82 2.11
C VAL A 113 -33.66 -15.13 2.96
N ARG A 114 -33.89 -15.44 4.24
CA ARG A 114 -32.83 -15.89 5.15
C ARG A 114 -32.49 -17.35 4.86
N ILE A 115 -31.21 -17.66 4.86
CA ILE A 115 -30.70 -19.02 4.71
C ILE A 115 -30.64 -19.66 6.09
N ASP A 116 -31.21 -20.86 6.21
CA ASP A 116 -30.94 -21.72 7.36
C ASP A 116 -29.51 -22.26 7.23
N ILE A 117 -28.63 -21.80 8.11
CA ILE A 117 -27.21 -22.16 8.09
C ILE A 117 -26.93 -23.53 8.74
N THR A 118 -27.93 -24.21 9.30
CA THR A 118 -27.76 -25.49 10.01
C THR A 118 -27.04 -26.53 9.18
N ASP A 119 -27.30 -26.57 7.87
CA ASP A 119 -26.77 -27.54 6.93
C ASP A 119 -25.60 -27.03 6.09
N TYR A 120 -25.09 -25.83 6.41
CA TYR A 120 -24.07 -25.15 5.60
C TYR A 120 -22.84 -24.78 6.43
N VAL A 121 -21.70 -24.68 5.75
CA VAL A 121 -20.42 -24.20 6.28
C VAL A 121 -19.87 -23.13 5.34
N TRP A 122 -19.19 -22.15 5.90
CA TRP A 122 -18.56 -21.08 5.13
C TRP A 122 -17.23 -20.72 5.76
N ASN A 123 -16.33 -20.15 4.96
CA ASN A 123 -15.06 -19.66 5.47
C ASN A 123 -15.21 -18.18 5.87
N PRO A 124 -15.15 -17.82 7.17
CA PRO A 124 -15.28 -16.44 7.61
C PRO A 124 -14.10 -15.54 7.20
N GLN A 125 -13.00 -16.14 6.73
CA GLN A 125 -11.81 -15.43 6.25
C GLN A 125 -11.77 -15.29 4.72
N ALA A 126 -12.71 -15.91 4.00
CA ALA A 126 -12.81 -15.75 2.55
C ALA A 126 -13.49 -14.42 2.24
N ASN A 127 -12.72 -13.47 1.70
CA ASN A 127 -13.21 -12.14 1.37
C ASN A 127 -13.32 -12.00 -0.14
N THR A 128 -14.56 -11.93 -0.63
CA THR A 128 -14.84 -11.50 -2.00
C THR A 128 -14.80 -9.97 -2.05
N HIS A 129 -14.42 -9.39 -3.19
CA HIS A 129 -14.32 -7.93 -3.34
C HIS A 129 -15.66 -7.23 -3.10
N HIS A 130 -16.75 -7.88 -3.50
CA HIS A 130 -18.11 -7.36 -3.38
C HIS A 130 -18.83 -7.74 -2.08
N GLY A 131 -18.18 -8.47 -1.17
CA GLY A 131 -18.69 -8.79 0.18
C GLY A 131 -19.66 -9.98 0.24
N TYR A 132 -19.74 -10.77 -0.83
CA TYR A 132 -20.48 -12.04 -0.87
C TYR A 132 -19.81 -13.09 0.03
N VAL A 133 -20.63 -13.84 0.74
CA VAL A 133 -20.24 -15.04 1.47
C VAL A 133 -20.76 -16.26 0.72
N VAL A 134 -19.86 -17.18 0.40
CA VAL A 134 -20.19 -18.47 -0.22
C VAL A 134 -20.40 -19.49 0.89
N LEU A 135 -21.63 -19.94 1.05
CA LEU A 135 -21.97 -21.04 1.94
C LEU A 135 -22.00 -22.34 1.15
N HIS A 136 -21.32 -23.37 1.65
CA HIS A 136 -21.26 -24.71 1.07
C HIS A 136 -22.05 -25.68 1.93
N ARG A 137 -22.88 -26.52 1.31
CA ARG A 137 -23.61 -27.57 2.02
C ARG A 137 -22.63 -28.53 2.69
N LYS A 138 -22.90 -28.94 3.93
CA LYS A 138 -22.05 -29.87 4.68
C LYS A 138 -21.89 -31.19 3.91
N LYS A 139 -20.67 -31.70 3.91
CA LYS A 139 -20.32 -32.94 3.23
C LYS A 139 -21.16 -34.10 3.78
N GLY A 140 -21.86 -34.82 2.90
CA GLY A 140 -22.70 -35.97 3.25
C GLY A 140 -24.21 -35.68 3.30
N LEU A 141 -24.64 -34.43 3.15
CA LEU A 141 -26.06 -34.07 2.99
C LEU A 141 -26.47 -34.11 1.52
N ASP A 142 -27.72 -34.52 1.27
CA ASP A 142 -28.31 -34.64 -0.07
C ASP A 142 -29.08 -33.37 -0.49
N GLU A 143 -29.71 -33.42 -1.67
CA GLU A 143 -30.48 -32.30 -2.23
C GLU A 143 -31.71 -31.91 -1.39
N GLY A 144 -32.17 -32.76 -0.46
CA GLY A 144 -33.24 -32.44 0.48
C GLY A 144 -32.88 -31.35 1.48
N SER A 145 -31.58 -31.14 1.75
CA SER A 145 -31.04 -30.05 2.59
C SER A 145 -30.79 -28.73 1.83
N GLY A 146 -31.20 -28.64 0.56
CA GLY A 146 -31.03 -27.45 -0.29
C GLY A 146 -29.84 -27.52 -1.25
N PRO A 147 -29.54 -26.45 -2.01
CA PRO A 147 -28.52 -26.45 -3.06
C PRO A 147 -27.09 -26.63 -2.52
N GLU A 148 -26.16 -27.03 -3.37
CA GLU A 148 -24.76 -27.25 -2.96
C GLU A 148 -24.08 -25.97 -2.44
N THR A 149 -24.42 -24.82 -3.03
CA THR A 149 -23.92 -23.51 -2.60
C THR A 149 -25.00 -22.44 -2.52
N HIS A 150 -24.80 -21.52 -1.59
CA HIS A 150 -25.53 -20.25 -1.52
C HIS A 150 -24.56 -19.08 -1.57
N LEU A 151 -24.94 -18.04 -2.31
CA LEU A 151 -24.36 -16.71 -2.18
C LEU A 151 -25.23 -15.88 -1.25
N ALA A 152 -24.59 -15.24 -0.28
CA ALA A 152 -25.28 -14.50 0.74
C ALA A 152 -24.54 -13.24 1.17
N PHE A 153 -25.31 -12.32 1.74
CA PHE A 153 -24.81 -11.18 2.49
C PHE A 153 -25.17 -11.38 3.96
N GLN A 154 -24.19 -11.21 4.86
CA GLN A 154 -24.42 -11.32 6.31
C GLN A 154 -25.07 -10.03 6.84
N ASP A 155 -26.30 -10.06 7.33
CA ASP A 155 -26.98 -8.89 7.87
C ASP A 155 -26.41 -8.47 9.24
N VAL A 156 -26.83 -7.31 9.76
CA VAL A 156 -26.32 -6.75 11.04
C VAL A 156 -26.59 -7.65 12.25
N ASP A 157 -27.62 -8.48 12.18
CA ASP A 157 -27.97 -9.48 13.21
C ASP A 157 -27.15 -10.79 13.07
N GLY A 158 -26.23 -10.84 12.11
CA GLY A 158 -25.41 -12.01 11.81
C GLY A 158 -26.10 -13.05 10.92
N SER A 159 -27.38 -12.85 10.56
CA SER A 159 -28.12 -13.77 9.69
C SER A 159 -27.68 -13.66 8.23
N PHE A 160 -27.71 -14.77 7.49
CA PHE A 160 -27.31 -14.79 6.08
C PHE A 160 -28.54 -14.62 5.18
N VAL A 161 -28.54 -13.57 4.37
CA VAL A 161 -29.60 -13.29 3.40
C VAL A 161 -29.13 -13.76 2.04
N LYS A 162 -29.88 -14.68 1.42
CA LYS A 162 -29.60 -15.15 0.05
C LYS A 162 -29.65 -13.97 -0.91
N VAL A 163 -28.62 -13.85 -1.74
CA VAL A 163 -28.55 -12.84 -2.80
C VAL A 163 -28.02 -13.45 -4.09
N GLU A 164 -28.53 -12.94 -5.21
CA GLU A 164 -27.97 -13.24 -6.52
C GLU A 164 -26.84 -12.24 -6.83
N PRO A 165 -25.72 -12.68 -7.45
CA PRO A 165 -24.62 -11.80 -7.82
C PRO A 165 -25.06 -10.83 -8.93
N SER A 166 -24.44 -9.65 -8.97
CA SER A 166 -24.59 -8.76 -10.13
C SER A 166 -23.85 -9.34 -11.35
N SER A 167 -23.90 -8.63 -12.48
CA SER A 167 -23.11 -8.98 -13.67
C SER A 167 -21.59 -8.87 -13.46
N SER A 168 -21.12 -8.27 -12.36
CA SER A 168 -19.70 -8.14 -12.02
C SER A 168 -19.19 -9.42 -11.34
N ALA A 169 -17.95 -9.81 -11.62
CA ALA A 169 -17.33 -10.93 -10.91
C ALA A 169 -17.20 -10.59 -9.41
N ILE A 170 -17.65 -11.49 -8.53
CA ILE A 170 -17.74 -11.24 -7.08
C ILE A 170 -16.39 -10.90 -6.41
N ASP A 171 -15.27 -11.33 -7.03
CA ASP A 171 -13.90 -11.17 -6.54
C ASP A 171 -13.12 -10.02 -7.20
N GLN A 172 -13.75 -9.27 -8.11
CA GLN A 172 -13.11 -8.14 -8.80
C GLN A 172 -13.89 -6.84 -8.51
N PRO A 173 -13.25 -5.66 -8.67
CA PRO A 173 -13.97 -4.39 -8.67
C PRO A 173 -15.00 -4.32 -9.79
N ALA A 174 -16.10 -3.60 -9.57
CA ALA A 174 -17.08 -3.33 -10.61
C ALA A 174 -16.53 -2.31 -11.61
N ASP A 175 -16.69 -2.58 -12.92
CA ASP A 175 -16.23 -1.71 -14.01
C ASP A 175 -16.84 -0.30 -13.96
N LYS A 176 -18.09 -0.20 -13.47
CA LYS A 176 -18.83 1.06 -13.32
C LYS A 176 -19.11 1.33 -11.85
N LEU A 177 -18.81 2.56 -11.42
CA LEU A 177 -19.02 3.04 -10.05
C LEU A 177 -18.29 2.18 -9.01
N SER A 178 -16.98 1.99 -9.19
CA SER A 178 -16.12 1.21 -8.31
C SER A 178 -16.06 1.72 -6.85
N ALA A 179 -16.57 2.93 -6.58
CA ALA A 179 -16.71 3.46 -5.22
C ALA A 179 -17.78 2.74 -4.36
N TRP A 180 -18.60 1.88 -4.97
CA TRP A 180 -19.56 1.01 -4.29
C TRP A 180 -19.21 -0.46 -4.50
N THR A 181 -19.22 -1.24 -3.43
CA THR A 181 -19.36 -2.70 -3.51
C THR A 181 -20.83 -3.09 -3.71
N ASP A 182 -21.11 -4.30 -4.17
CA ASP A 182 -22.49 -4.78 -4.26
C ASP A 182 -23.13 -4.89 -2.87
N ARG A 183 -22.32 -5.22 -1.86
CA ARG A 183 -22.71 -5.14 -0.45
C ARG A 183 -23.16 -3.74 -0.03
N ASP A 184 -22.48 -2.68 -0.45
CA ASP A 184 -22.87 -1.30 -0.11
C ASP A 184 -24.24 -0.93 -0.69
N LEU A 185 -24.49 -1.31 -1.94
CA LEU A 185 -25.77 -1.04 -2.62
C LEU A 185 -26.90 -1.85 -2.02
N TRP A 186 -26.63 -3.11 -1.64
CA TRP A 186 -27.57 -3.94 -0.91
C TRP A 186 -27.88 -3.41 0.49
N ASP A 187 -26.85 -3.00 1.24
CA ASP A 187 -27.02 -2.55 2.61
C ASP A 187 -27.79 -1.22 2.67
N PHE A 188 -27.48 -0.29 1.76
CA PHE A 188 -27.99 1.07 1.79
C PHE A 188 -29.33 1.25 1.04
N TYR A 189 -29.49 0.61 -0.12
CA TYR A 189 -30.69 0.74 -0.97
C TYR A 189 -31.55 -0.54 -1.00
N GLY A 190 -31.04 -1.66 -0.50
CA GLY A 190 -31.75 -2.95 -0.58
C GLY A 190 -31.67 -3.63 -1.94
N LEU A 191 -30.77 -3.18 -2.83
CA LEU A 191 -30.65 -3.70 -4.19
C LEU A 191 -29.88 -5.03 -4.22
N TYR A 192 -30.21 -5.92 -5.15
CA TYR A 192 -29.46 -7.15 -5.39
C TYR A 192 -29.56 -7.62 -6.84
N GLY A 193 -28.66 -8.52 -7.25
CA GLY A 193 -28.63 -9.10 -8.60
C GLY A 193 -28.73 -8.04 -9.71
N ASN A 194 -29.71 -8.22 -10.59
CA ASN A 194 -29.94 -7.34 -11.75
C ASN A 194 -30.27 -5.88 -11.37
N GLU A 195 -30.80 -5.62 -10.17
CA GLU A 195 -31.06 -4.24 -9.73
C GLU A 195 -29.76 -3.47 -9.49
N ILE A 196 -28.71 -4.14 -8.99
CA ILE A 196 -27.38 -3.54 -8.84
C ILE A 196 -26.79 -3.21 -10.22
N THR A 197 -26.89 -4.13 -11.17
CA THR A 197 -26.44 -3.89 -12.56
C THR A 197 -27.17 -2.68 -13.15
N ARG A 198 -28.50 -2.65 -13.05
CA ARG A 198 -29.31 -1.52 -13.53
C ARG A 198 -28.94 -0.20 -12.85
N PHE A 199 -28.74 -0.20 -11.53
CA PHE A 199 -28.32 0.99 -10.79
C PHE A 199 -27.01 1.54 -11.33
N ARG A 200 -26.00 0.67 -11.51
CA ARG A 200 -24.68 1.06 -12.01
C ARG A 200 -24.75 1.61 -13.44
N GLU A 201 -25.55 0.99 -14.30
CA GLU A 201 -25.74 1.46 -15.68
C GLU A 201 -26.43 2.83 -15.74
N GLU A 202 -27.53 3.01 -15.01
CA GLU A 202 -28.30 4.25 -15.02
C GLU A 202 -27.51 5.40 -14.37
N ALA A 203 -26.83 5.14 -13.24
CA ALA A 203 -26.01 6.14 -12.58
C ALA A 203 -24.77 6.51 -13.40
N ALA A 204 -24.13 5.56 -14.07
CA ALA A 204 -23.02 5.85 -14.99
C ALA A 204 -23.48 6.66 -16.21
N ALA A 205 -24.66 6.35 -16.76
CA ALA A 205 -25.20 7.04 -17.92
C ALA A 205 -25.68 8.47 -17.60
N THR A 206 -26.37 8.66 -16.47
CA THR A 206 -27.00 9.93 -16.10
C THR A 206 -26.11 10.83 -15.25
N GLY A 207 -25.09 10.26 -14.59
CA GLY A 207 -24.30 10.95 -13.59
C GLY A 207 -25.08 11.29 -12.32
N MET A 208 -26.29 10.74 -12.13
CA MET A 208 -27.21 11.04 -11.03
C MET A 208 -27.61 9.75 -10.30
N LYS A 209 -28.04 9.89 -9.04
CA LYS A 209 -28.68 8.78 -8.33
C LYS A 209 -30.00 8.42 -9.03
N PRO A 210 -30.23 7.15 -9.41
CA PRO A 210 -31.51 6.69 -9.93
C PRO A 210 -32.65 6.98 -8.95
N LYS A 211 -33.75 7.58 -9.43
CA LYS A 211 -34.87 7.97 -8.55
C LYS A 211 -35.60 6.78 -7.93
N TRP A 212 -35.53 5.62 -8.58
CA TRP A 212 -36.15 4.38 -8.10
C TRP A 212 -35.32 3.69 -7.00
N ALA A 213 -34.05 4.07 -6.81
CA ALA A 213 -33.22 3.58 -5.71
C ALA A 213 -33.51 4.38 -4.42
N VAL A 214 -34.40 3.83 -3.61
CA VAL A 214 -34.87 4.43 -2.36
C VAL A 214 -33.97 3.99 -1.20
N VAL A 215 -33.62 4.93 -0.33
CA VAL A 215 -32.81 4.65 0.88
C VAL A 215 -33.64 3.80 1.84
N ARG A 216 -33.03 2.76 2.41
CA ARG A 216 -33.70 1.94 3.42
C ARG A 216 -34.02 2.75 4.68
N PRO A 217 -35.18 2.53 5.32
CA PRO A 217 -35.53 3.20 6.57
C PRO A 217 -34.44 3.02 7.66
N GLU A 218 -33.83 1.84 7.73
CA GLU A 218 -32.76 1.54 8.71
C GLU A 218 -31.41 2.20 8.41
N ARG A 219 -31.30 2.89 7.27
CA ARG A 219 -30.11 3.65 6.84
C ARG A 219 -30.40 5.13 6.73
N PHE A 220 -31.55 5.57 7.25
CA PHE A 220 -31.98 6.97 7.27
C PHE A 220 -31.38 7.72 8.48
N GLU A 221 -30.07 7.60 8.67
CA GLU A 221 -29.32 8.28 9.72
C GLU A 221 -28.20 9.13 9.12
N LYS A 222 -27.82 10.21 9.83
CA LYS A 222 -26.82 11.17 9.35
C LYS A 222 -25.52 10.51 8.90
N LEU A 223 -25.02 9.53 9.67
CA LEU A 223 -23.76 8.83 9.37
C LEU A 223 -23.84 8.09 8.02
N HIS A 224 -24.91 7.33 7.80
CA HIS A 224 -25.11 6.56 6.57
C HIS A 224 -25.32 7.48 5.36
N LEU A 225 -26.13 8.54 5.51
CA LEU A 225 -26.36 9.52 4.45
C LEU A 225 -25.09 10.27 4.05
N LEU A 226 -24.23 10.63 5.01
CA LEU A 226 -22.93 11.26 4.72
C LEU A 226 -21.96 10.29 4.04
N GLY A 227 -21.94 9.02 4.46
CA GLY A 227 -21.16 7.98 3.78
C GLY A 227 -21.55 7.82 2.32
N GLU A 228 -22.85 7.84 2.03
CA GLU A 228 -23.35 7.75 0.66
C GLU A 228 -23.08 9.03 -0.15
N LEU A 229 -23.34 10.21 0.42
CA LEU A 229 -23.01 11.49 -0.23
C LEU A 229 -21.53 11.62 -0.56
N ARG A 230 -20.64 11.06 0.28
CA ARG A 230 -19.20 11.00 0.00
C ARG A 230 -18.92 10.22 -1.27
N ARG A 231 -19.51 9.03 -1.43
CA ARG A 231 -19.29 8.20 -2.62
C ARG A 231 -19.74 8.91 -3.91
N TRP A 232 -20.80 9.73 -3.82
CA TRP A 232 -21.28 10.53 -4.96
C TRP A 232 -20.45 11.79 -5.25
N LEU A 233 -20.09 12.54 -4.21
CA LEU A 233 -19.50 13.88 -4.36
C LEU A 233 -17.98 13.89 -4.36
N ALA A 234 -17.37 12.94 -3.64
CA ALA A 234 -15.93 12.87 -3.41
C ALA A 234 -15.50 11.42 -3.09
N PRO A 235 -15.64 10.46 -4.02
CA PRO A 235 -15.37 9.05 -3.78
C PRO A 235 -13.94 8.75 -3.30
N ARG A 236 -12.99 9.63 -3.65
CA ARG A 236 -11.57 9.56 -3.26
C ARG A 236 -11.24 10.24 -1.93
N MET A 237 -12.19 10.96 -1.33
CA MET A 237 -12.01 11.66 -0.05
C MET A 237 -12.27 10.70 1.11
N SER A 238 -11.48 10.79 2.18
CA SER A 238 -11.71 9.98 3.39
C SER A 238 -13.05 10.33 4.05
N GLN A 239 -13.64 9.39 4.78
CA GLN A 239 -14.90 9.61 5.49
C GLN A 239 -14.80 10.75 6.50
N ASP A 240 -13.69 10.83 7.25
CA ASP A 240 -13.50 11.84 8.28
C ASP A 240 -13.25 13.24 7.71
N GLU A 241 -12.55 13.33 6.58
CA GLU A 241 -12.39 14.60 5.88
C GLU A 241 -13.72 15.08 5.30
N PHE A 242 -14.49 14.19 4.67
CA PHE A 242 -15.80 14.52 4.14
C PHE A 242 -16.76 14.94 5.27
N ASN A 243 -16.80 14.18 6.37
CA ASN A 243 -17.60 14.51 7.54
C ASN A 243 -17.20 15.86 8.15
N ARG A 244 -15.89 16.17 8.27
CA ARG A 244 -15.41 17.48 8.74
C ARG A 244 -15.83 18.63 7.83
N ARG A 245 -15.83 18.43 6.51
CA ARG A 245 -16.27 19.46 5.54
C ARG A 245 -17.78 19.67 5.55
N MET A 246 -18.54 18.63 5.86
CA MET A 246 -20.00 18.70 5.94
C MET A 246 -20.51 19.10 7.33
N ALA A 247 -19.67 19.00 8.37
CA ALA A 247 -20.03 19.34 9.76
C ALA A 247 -20.56 20.78 9.94
N PRO A 248 -20.00 21.83 9.30
CA PRO A 248 -20.51 23.19 9.45
C PRO A 248 -21.89 23.45 8.83
N LEU A 249 -22.40 22.54 7.97
CA LEU A 249 -23.67 22.74 7.28
C LEU A 249 -24.89 22.50 8.19
N ASP A 250 -24.70 21.82 9.32
CA ASP A 250 -25.73 21.53 10.34
C ASP A 250 -27.12 21.12 9.80
N TYR A 251 -27.15 20.37 8.70
CA TYR A 251 -28.41 19.92 8.11
C TYR A 251 -29.05 18.80 8.94
N SER A 252 -30.37 18.82 9.01
CA SER A 252 -31.21 17.72 9.50
C SER A 252 -31.09 16.48 8.60
N VAL A 253 -31.47 15.31 9.11
CA VAL A 253 -31.47 14.04 8.36
C VAL A 253 -32.30 14.14 7.08
N GLY A 254 -33.49 14.76 7.14
CA GLY A 254 -34.33 14.98 5.97
C GLY A 254 -33.69 15.90 4.91
N GLN A 255 -32.90 16.90 5.35
CA GLN A 255 -32.14 17.77 4.44
C GLN A 255 -30.98 17.02 3.79
N TRP A 256 -30.27 16.15 4.51
CA TRP A 256 -29.24 15.29 3.92
C TRP A 256 -29.82 14.31 2.89
N ALA A 257 -30.97 13.69 3.18
CA ALA A 257 -31.66 12.84 2.23
C ALA A 257 -32.08 13.61 0.96
N ALA A 258 -32.59 14.84 1.11
CA ALA A 258 -32.94 15.69 -0.03
C ALA A 258 -31.72 16.10 -0.88
N GLN A 259 -30.53 16.23 -0.27
CA GLN A 259 -29.28 16.44 -1.01
C GLN A 259 -28.90 15.21 -1.82
N LEU A 260 -29.09 14.01 -1.26
CA LEU A 260 -28.78 12.76 -1.92
C LEU A 260 -29.66 12.52 -3.18
N ASP A 261 -30.92 12.95 -3.16
CA ASP A 261 -31.80 12.88 -4.35
C ASP A 261 -31.42 13.86 -5.47
N ARG A 262 -30.55 14.83 -5.19
CA ARG A 262 -30.10 15.86 -6.14
C ARG A 262 -28.61 15.74 -6.48
N VAL A 263 -27.95 14.69 -5.99
CA VAL A 263 -26.51 14.52 -6.09
C VAL A 263 -26.09 14.19 -7.52
N ARG A 264 -24.93 14.71 -7.92
CA ARG A 264 -24.29 14.41 -9.20
C ARG A 264 -22.87 13.91 -8.98
N LEU A 265 -22.49 12.88 -9.72
CA LEU A 265 -21.12 12.39 -9.81
C LEU A 265 -20.19 13.57 -10.16
N ASP A 266 -19.28 13.89 -9.24
CA ASP A 266 -18.12 14.79 -9.44
C ASP A 266 -18.41 16.31 -9.58
N SER A 267 -19.37 16.84 -8.82
CA SER A 267 -19.77 18.26 -8.86
C SER A 267 -18.70 19.27 -8.37
N VAL A 268 -17.70 18.85 -7.59
CA VAL A 268 -16.65 19.73 -7.03
C VAL A 268 -15.49 19.95 -8.02
N ALA A 269 -15.14 18.93 -8.82
CA ALA A 269 -14.09 19.01 -9.82
C ALA A 269 -14.47 19.93 -11.00
N ARG A 270 -15.73 19.86 -11.47
CA ARG A 270 -16.21 20.73 -12.56
C ARG A 270 -16.30 22.20 -12.15
N ARG A 271 -16.67 22.50 -10.90
CA ARG A 271 -16.75 23.88 -10.40
C ARG A 271 -15.37 24.55 -10.35
N ARG A 272 -14.28 23.78 -10.14
CA ARG A 272 -12.89 24.26 -10.27
C ARG A 272 -12.49 24.52 -11.72
N LEU A 273 -12.88 23.65 -12.65
CA LEU A 273 -12.64 23.81 -14.10
C LEU A 273 -13.37 25.03 -14.69
N GLU A 274 -14.60 25.30 -14.26
CA GLU A 274 -15.40 26.46 -14.70
C GLU A 274 -14.79 27.79 -14.22
N VAL A 275 -14.27 27.83 -12.98
CA VAL A 275 -13.55 28.98 -12.41
C VAL A 275 -12.21 29.21 -13.12
N HIS A 276 -11.53 28.12 -13.52
CA HIS A 276 -10.27 28.19 -14.26
C HIS A 276 -10.49 28.68 -15.70
N LYS A 277 -11.57 28.25 -16.36
CA LYS A 277 -11.94 28.70 -17.71
C LYS A 277 -12.29 30.19 -17.74
N ARG A 278 -13.05 30.69 -16.74
CA ARG A 278 -13.33 32.14 -16.59
C ARG A 278 -12.08 32.98 -16.29
N LYS A 279 -11.10 32.42 -15.60
CA LYS A 279 -9.78 33.07 -15.41
C LYS A 279 -9.00 33.14 -16.72
N LEU A 280 -9.05 32.10 -17.54
CA LEU A 280 -8.36 32.04 -18.84
C LEU A 280 -8.96 33.04 -19.85
N ASP A 281 -10.30 33.15 -19.91
CA ASP A 281 -10.99 34.11 -20.78
C ASP A 281 -10.70 35.58 -20.38
N ASN A 282 -10.59 35.87 -19.09
CA ASN A 282 -10.18 37.20 -18.59
C ASN A 282 -8.69 37.51 -18.89
N LEU A 283 -7.80 36.52 -18.88
CA LEU A 283 -6.38 36.67 -19.22
C LEU A 283 -6.15 36.92 -20.73
N GLN A 284 -6.98 36.35 -21.60
CA GLN A 284 -6.94 36.61 -23.04
C GLN A 284 -7.48 38.01 -23.41
N THR A 285 -8.35 38.59 -22.59
CA THR A 285 -8.85 39.95 -22.81
C THR A 285 -7.84 41.02 -22.37
N GLN A 286 -6.96 40.68 -21.41
CA GLN A 286 -5.93 41.59 -20.87
C GLN A 286 -4.61 41.59 -21.66
N THR A 287 -4.35 40.59 -22.53
CA THR A 287 -3.11 40.48 -23.31
C THR A 287 -3.08 41.31 -24.59
N SER A 288 -4.18 41.97 -24.97
CA SER A 288 -4.24 42.79 -26.20
C SER A 288 -3.94 44.29 -26.01
N VAL A 289 -3.74 44.76 -24.76
CA VAL A 289 -3.50 46.19 -24.47
C VAL A 289 -2.41 46.34 -23.42
N GLU A 290 -1.13 46.13 -23.79
CA GLU A 290 0.01 46.89 -23.24
C GLU A 290 1.35 46.39 -23.81
N ALA A 291 1.67 46.85 -25.02
CA ALA A 291 3.04 46.93 -25.50
C ALA A 291 3.54 48.36 -25.32
N LYS A 292 4.03 48.70 -24.12
CA LYS A 292 5.02 49.78 -23.93
C LYS A 292 5.66 49.70 -22.55
N ARG A 293 6.86 49.12 -22.51
CA ARG A 293 7.81 49.26 -21.38
C ARG A 293 8.24 50.72 -21.22
N PRO A 294 8.55 51.12 -19.98
CA PRO A 294 9.93 51.50 -19.67
C PRO A 294 10.52 50.72 -18.47
N ARG A 295 11.81 50.95 -18.24
CA ARG A 295 12.78 50.12 -17.51
C ARG A 295 12.83 50.32 -15.99
N LEU A 296 13.29 49.25 -15.32
CA LEU A 296 14.13 49.14 -14.10
C LEU A 296 13.62 49.72 -12.76
N ALA A 297 13.28 48.81 -11.83
CA ALA A 297 13.70 48.85 -10.42
C ALA A 297 13.31 47.55 -9.68
N GLY A 298 14.32 46.80 -9.20
CA GLY A 298 14.27 45.87 -8.06
C GLY A 298 13.26 44.72 -8.09
N GLU A 299 13.62 43.58 -8.68
CA GLU A 299 12.99 42.30 -8.35
C GLU A 299 13.57 41.80 -7.02
N GLN A 300 12.82 42.02 -5.92
CA GLN A 300 12.87 41.11 -4.79
C GLN A 300 12.27 39.78 -5.28
N ALA A 301 13.08 38.73 -5.34
CA ALA A 301 12.61 37.38 -5.59
C ALA A 301 11.58 37.01 -4.51
N GLU A 302 10.32 36.82 -4.89
CA GLU A 302 9.32 36.17 -4.03
C GLU A 302 9.82 34.75 -3.74
N MET A 303 10.16 34.49 -2.47
CA MET A 303 10.51 33.15 -2.01
C MET A 303 9.32 32.20 -2.21
N PRO A 304 9.55 30.91 -2.54
CA PRO A 304 8.48 29.93 -2.66
C PRO A 304 7.70 29.79 -1.34
N ALA A 305 6.38 29.58 -1.44
CA ALA A 305 5.51 29.44 -0.29
C ALA A 305 5.87 28.19 0.53
N VAL A 306 6.33 28.39 1.76
CA VAL A 306 6.59 27.34 2.74
C VAL A 306 5.27 26.59 3.05
N PRO A 307 5.26 25.23 3.12
CA PRO A 307 4.05 24.50 3.47
C PRO A 307 3.48 24.91 4.83
N ASP A 308 2.15 25.03 4.92
CA ASP A 308 1.43 25.52 6.11
C ASP A 308 1.77 24.73 7.40
N TYR A 309 2.04 23.43 7.30
CA TYR A 309 2.43 22.63 8.47
C TYR A 309 3.82 22.99 9.02
N VAL A 310 4.78 23.35 8.15
CA VAL A 310 6.13 23.80 8.56
C VAL A 310 6.02 25.13 9.28
N THR A 311 5.29 26.07 8.67
CA THR A 311 5.03 27.38 9.27
C THR A 311 4.35 27.23 10.63
N LYS A 312 3.31 26.40 10.74
CA LYS A 312 2.61 26.15 12.00
C LYS A 312 3.49 25.49 13.07
N SER A 313 4.29 24.50 12.70
CA SER A 313 5.23 23.84 13.62
C SER A 313 6.24 24.85 14.17
N LEU A 314 6.85 25.66 13.31
CA LEU A 314 7.81 26.69 13.69
C LEU A 314 7.17 27.83 14.53
N GLU A 315 6.00 28.31 14.14
CA GLU A 315 5.25 29.33 14.87
C GLU A 315 4.89 28.84 16.27
N ASN A 316 4.37 27.63 16.39
CA ASN A 316 4.04 27.02 17.68
C ASN A 316 5.29 26.89 18.57
N ALA A 317 6.40 26.40 18.02
CA ALA A 317 7.66 26.28 18.74
C ALA A 317 8.19 27.63 19.24
N THR A 318 8.27 28.61 18.36
CA THR A 318 8.77 29.96 18.67
C THR A 318 7.90 30.64 19.71
N LEU A 319 6.57 30.57 19.52
CA LEU A 319 5.61 31.12 20.45
C LEU A 319 5.71 30.43 21.81
N ARG A 320 5.73 29.09 21.85
CA ARG A 320 5.86 28.32 23.09
C ARG A 320 7.12 28.69 23.86
N ALA A 321 8.28 28.73 23.20
CA ALA A 321 9.54 29.10 23.83
C ALA A 321 9.49 30.51 24.45
N SER A 322 8.94 31.49 23.72
CA SER A 322 8.80 32.86 24.23
C SER A 322 7.83 32.98 25.41
N LEU A 323 6.72 32.22 25.39
CA LEU A 323 5.73 32.21 26.47
C LEU A 323 6.31 31.58 27.74
N ILE A 324 7.02 30.46 27.63
CA ILE A 324 7.67 29.81 28.78
C ILE A 324 8.72 30.74 29.39
N GLU A 325 9.54 31.39 28.56
CA GLU A 325 10.55 32.33 29.04
C GLU A 325 9.91 33.55 29.71
N HIS A 326 8.84 34.10 29.14
CA HIS A 326 8.10 35.20 29.76
C HIS A 326 7.50 34.81 31.12
N LEU A 327 6.89 33.62 31.24
CA LEU A 327 6.38 33.10 32.51
C LEU A 327 7.50 32.91 33.54
N ARG A 328 8.66 32.39 33.12
CA ARG A 328 9.83 32.19 33.99
C ARG A 328 10.29 33.52 34.59
N LEU A 329 10.51 34.53 33.75
CA LEU A 329 10.99 35.85 34.17
C LEU A 329 10.01 36.55 35.12
N ARG A 330 8.70 36.32 34.97
CA ARG A 330 7.66 36.94 35.80
C ARG A 330 7.48 36.25 37.15
N THR A 331 7.57 34.93 37.19
CA THR A 331 7.33 34.13 38.40
C THR A 331 8.57 33.91 39.24
N SER A 332 9.77 34.18 38.72
CA SER A 332 11.03 34.04 39.44
C SER A 332 12.05 35.14 39.05
N PRO A 333 11.82 36.41 39.43
CA PRO A 333 12.74 37.50 39.12
C PRO A 333 14.00 37.46 40.00
N GLY A 334 15.17 37.79 39.42
CA GLY A 334 16.44 38.02 40.15
C GLY A 334 17.40 36.83 40.23
N THR A 335 18.31 36.84 41.20
CA THR A 335 19.39 35.84 41.39
C THR A 335 18.92 34.44 41.84
N ALA A 336 17.62 34.29 42.10
CA ALA A 336 16.96 33.01 42.43
C ALA A 336 16.15 32.43 41.25
N ALA A 337 16.33 32.95 40.03
CA ALA A 337 15.62 32.47 38.85
C ALA A 337 15.95 30.99 38.58
N LYS A 338 14.90 30.15 38.55
CA LYS A 338 15.02 28.76 38.11
C LYS A 338 15.59 28.73 36.69
N SER A 339 16.36 27.68 36.39
CA SER A 339 16.78 27.42 35.01
C SER A 339 15.53 27.24 34.13
N LEU A 340 15.66 27.52 32.82
CA LEU A 340 14.56 27.32 31.87
C LEU A 340 14.05 25.87 31.91
N GLU A 341 14.95 24.91 32.10
CA GLU A 341 14.63 23.50 32.22
C GLU A 341 13.82 23.19 33.50
N ASP A 342 14.26 23.68 34.66
CA ASP A 342 13.55 23.48 35.93
C ASP A 342 12.17 24.14 35.91
N PHE A 343 12.06 25.29 35.26
CA PHE A 343 10.78 25.98 35.10
C PHE A 343 9.85 25.22 34.16
N THR A 344 10.36 24.71 33.03
CA THR A 344 9.59 23.86 32.11
C THR A 344 9.09 22.59 32.81
N ARG A 345 9.94 21.94 33.63
CA ARG A 345 9.56 20.79 34.45
C ARG A 345 8.47 21.12 35.47
N HIS A 346 8.46 22.34 36.01
CA HIS A 346 7.39 22.79 36.91
C HIS A 346 6.05 23.02 36.19
N LEU A 347 6.06 23.41 34.91
CA LEU A 347 4.87 23.57 34.08
C LEU A 347 4.36 22.28 33.46
N GLN A 348 5.22 21.27 33.28
CA GLN A 348 4.89 20.00 32.66
C GLN A 348 3.61 19.33 33.20
N PRO A 349 3.32 19.30 34.53
CA PRO A 349 2.11 18.68 35.06
C PRO A 349 0.79 19.28 34.55
N TYR A 350 0.80 20.50 34.03
CA TYR A 350 -0.39 21.16 33.51
C TYR A 350 -0.77 20.69 32.10
N ASN A 351 0.16 20.07 31.35
CA ASN A 351 -0.05 19.61 29.96
C ASN A 351 -0.58 20.69 29.01
N LEU A 352 -0.10 21.93 29.16
CA LEU A 352 -0.62 23.08 28.41
C LEU A 352 -0.15 23.05 26.95
N SER A 353 -1.11 23.14 26.04
CA SER A 353 -0.87 23.56 24.66
C SER A 353 -0.30 24.97 24.59
N THR A 354 0.30 25.33 23.46
CA THR A 354 0.79 26.69 23.16
C THR A 354 -0.33 27.72 23.22
N ARG A 355 -1.54 27.37 22.76
CA ARG A 355 -2.71 28.25 22.91
C ARG A 355 -3.08 28.48 24.37
N GLN A 356 -3.08 27.43 25.19
CA GLN A 356 -3.40 27.56 26.62
C GLN A 356 -2.29 28.30 27.38
N LEU A 357 -1.01 28.11 27.02
CA LEU A 357 0.10 28.92 27.53
C LEU A 357 -0.10 30.40 27.20
N SER A 358 -0.55 30.72 25.98
CA SER A 358 -0.83 32.10 25.57
C SER A 358 -1.90 32.73 26.46
N ARG A 359 -2.99 31.99 26.71
CA ARG A 359 -4.06 32.42 27.63
C ARG A 359 -3.52 32.63 29.05
N LEU A 360 -2.71 31.70 29.55
CA LEU A 360 -2.13 31.79 30.89
C LEU A 360 -1.25 33.03 31.04
N VAL A 361 -0.42 33.34 30.03
CA VAL A 361 0.37 34.57 30.03
C VAL A 361 -0.51 35.82 30.03
N GLY A 362 -1.55 35.86 29.19
CA GLY A 362 -2.48 36.99 29.12
C GLY A 362 -3.20 37.24 30.45
N ASP A 363 -3.72 36.20 31.08
CA ASP A 363 -4.44 36.31 32.37
C ASP A 363 -3.49 36.74 33.50
N LEU A 364 -2.26 36.22 33.53
CA LEU A 364 -1.23 36.65 34.48
C LEU A 364 -0.78 38.10 34.25
N GLN A 365 -0.81 38.58 33.00
CA GLN A 365 -0.50 39.97 32.68
C GLN A 365 -1.62 40.92 33.13
N ALA A 366 -2.88 40.52 33.01
CA ALA A 366 -4.04 41.32 33.40
C ALA A 366 -4.23 41.36 34.93
N ASP A 367 -4.20 40.21 35.60
CA ASP A 367 -4.66 40.09 36.99
C ASP A 367 -3.53 39.87 38.00
N GLY A 368 -2.31 39.60 37.53
CA GLY A 368 -1.12 39.34 38.36
C GLY A 368 -1.21 38.07 39.23
N ARG A 369 -2.27 37.27 39.08
CA ARG A 369 -2.54 36.05 39.85
C ARG A 369 -2.61 34.84 38.92
N PHE A 370 -2.15 33.70 39.41
CA PHE A 370 -2.26 32.44 38.68
C PHE A 370 -3.76 32.07 38.56
N PRO A 371 -4.28 31.86 37.34
CA PRO A 371 -5.72 31.72 37.13
C PRO A 371 -6.24 30.34 37.54
N GLN A 372 -7.43 30.30 38.14
CA GLN A 372 -8.04 29.06 38.63
C GLN A 372 -8.29 28.03 37.52
N TRP A 373 -8.60 28.48 36.30
CA TRP A 373 -8.82 27.57 35.17
C TRP A 373 -7.58 26.73 34.84
N ALA A 374 -6.38 27.22 35.10
CA ALA A 374 -5.14 26.47 34.84
C ALA A 374 -5.00 25.31 35.82
N GLU A 375 -5.35 25.50 37.10
CA GLU A 375 -5.42 24.43 38.09
C GLU A 375 -6.54 23.43 37.79
N ASP A 376 -7.68 23.91 37.29
CA ASP A 376 -8.77 23.03 36.85
C ASP A 376 -8.35 22.22 35.61
N HIS A 377 -7.66 22.87 34.66
CA HIS A 377 -7.12 22.22 33.47
C HIS A 377 -6.09 21.14 33.81
N LYS A 378 -5.20 21.39 34.77
CA LYS A 378 -4.25 20.38 35.27
C LYS A 378 -4.96 19.10 35.74
N ARG A 379 -6.07 19.22 36.48
CA ARG A 379 -6.86 18.06 36.90
C ARG A 379 -7.52 17.37 35.70
N LEU A 380 -8.13 18.16 34.81
CA LEU A 380 -8.81 17.65 33.61
C LEU A 380 -7.88 17.01 32.59
N SER A 381 -6.62 17.44 32.50
CA SER A 381 -5.63 16.86 31.59
C SER A 381 -5.10 15.53 32.10
N THR A 382 -5.07 15.33 33.42
CA THR A 382 -4.72 14.04 34.03
C THR A 382 -5.85 13.01 34.04
N ASP A 383 -7.10 13.44 33.85
CA ASP A 383 -8.28 12.56 33.88
C ASP A 383 -8.43 11.78 32.55
N ALA A 384 -8.14 10.47 32.58
CA ALA A 384 -8.23 9.61 31.41
C ALA A 384 -9.65 9.45 30.83
N THR A 385 -10.69 9.78 31.59
CA THR A 385 -12.08 9.70 31.13
C THR A 385 -12.51 10.91 30.30
N ASN A 386 -11.74 12.01 30.34
CA ASN A 386 -12.03 13.21 29.58
C ASN A 386 -11.56 13.07 28.12
N ALA A 387 -12.50 12.77 27.21
CA ALA A 387 -12.23 12.59 25.79
C ALA A 387 -11.61 13.82 25.08
N HIS A 388 -11.86 15.02 25.60
CA HIS A 388 -11.43 16.29 25.00
C HIS A 388 -10.07 16.80 25.52
N ARG A 389 -9.49 16.15 26.53
CA ARG A 389 -8.25 16.62 27.17
C ARG A 389 -7.05 16.76 26.22
N LEU A 390 -7.08 16.04 25.10
CA LEU A 390 -6.01 15.99 24.12
C LEU A 390 -6.19 16.96 22.94
N ASP A 391 -7.38 17.55 22.75
CA ASP A 391 -7.78 18.19 21.48
C ASP A 391 -6.85 19.35 21.07
N GLU A 392 -6.52 20.24 22.00
CA GLU A 392 -5.64 21.39 21.74
C GLU A 392 -4.20 20.96 21.45
N ALA A 393 -3.65 20.05 22.25
CA ALA A 393 -2.29 19.53 22.03
C ALA A 393 -2.19 18.70 20.73
N TYR A 394 -3.27 18.02 20.34
CA TYR A 394 -3.35 17.24 19.11
C TYR A 394 -3.25 18.13 17.86
N ALA A 395 -3.86 19.32 17.90
CA ALA A 395 -3.75 20.29 16.82
C ALA A 395 -2.32 20.80 16.62
N GLU A 396 -1.50 20.83 17.68
CA GLU A 396 -0.09 21.23 17.65
C GLU A 396 0.83 20.07 17.23
N LEU A 397 0.48 18.83 17.58
CA LEU A 397 1.26 17.64 17.26
C LEU A 397 1.25 17.31 15.76
N LEU A 398 0.10 17.44 15.08
CA LEU A 398 -0.02 17.09 13.66
C LEU A 398 0.97 17.80 12.72
N PRO A 399 1.12 19.14 12.78
CA PRO A 399 2.11 19.83 11.95
C PRO A 399 3.55 19.43 12.31
N GLU A 400 3.85 19.11 13.57
CA GLU A 400 5.18 18.62 13.97
C GLU A 400 5.48 17.25 13.36
N ILE A 401 4.53 16.30 13.40
CA ILE A 401 4.69 14.98 12.77
C ILE A 401 5.01 15.13 11.28
N MET A 402 4.25 15.98 10.58
CA MET A 402 4.49 16.21 9.15
C MET A 402 5.83 16.89 8.91
N ASN A 403 6.22 17.84 9.76
CA ASN A 403 7.52 18.49 9.66
C ASN A 403 8.69 17.49 9.81
N LEU A 404 8.63 16.60 10.82
CA LEU A 404 9.64 15.56 11.05
C LEU A 404 9.77 14.62 9.84
N ARG A 405 8.65 14.21 9.23
CA ARG A 405 8.66 13.33 8.04
C ARG A 405 9.21 13.96 6.76
N HIS A 406 9.28 15.29 6.68
CA HIS A 406 9.67 16.00 5.45
C HIS A 406 11.02 16.70 5.57
N TYR A 407 11.39 17.15 6.78
CA TYR A 407 12.56 17.98 7.00
C TYR A 407 13.43 17.54 8.18
N SER A 408 12.93 16.64 9.03
CA SER A 408 13.62 16.16 10.25
C SER A 408 14.08 17.28 11.19
N THR A 409 13.50 18.48 11.06
CA THR A 409 13.74 19.57 11.98
C THR A 409 12.83 19.38 13.18
N ARG A 410 13.41 19.39 14.37
CA ARG A 410 12.69 19.25 15.63
C ARG A 410 12.42 20.64 16.18
N HIS A 411 11.17 21.09 16.11
CA HIS A 411 10.80 22.44 16.52
C HIS A 411 10.24 22.45 17.94
N ILE A 412 9.43 21.46 18.32
CA ILE A 412 8.82 21.40 19.66
C ILE A 412 9.37 20.22 20.45
N SER A 413 9.91 20.49 21.64
CA SER A 413 10.26 19.44 22.61
C SER A 413 9.00 18.97 23.36
N PHE A 414 8.26 18.02 22.77
CA PHE A 414 7.04 17.47 23.38
C PHE A 414 7.33 16.70 24.68
N GLU A 415 8.43 15.96 24.74
CA GLU A 415 8.79 15.15 25.92
C GLU A 415 9.03 16.00 27.18
N SER A 416 9.59 17.20 27.04
CA SER A 416 9.76 18.14 28.16
C SER A 416 8.49 18.95 28.47
N SER A 417 7.58 19.04 27.51
CA SER A 417 6.40 19.91 27.56
C SER A 417 5.15 19.28 28.20
N PHE A 418 5.04 17.95 28.12
CA PHE A 418 3.87 17.20 28.58
C PHE A 418 4.30 16.06 29.50
N THR A 419 3.43 15.64 30.41
CA THR A 419 3.70 14.45 31.23
C THR A 419 3.68 13.19 30.34
N ARG A 420 4.46 12.17 30.71
CA ARG A 420 4.56 10.92 29.94
C ARG A 420 3.18 10.27 29.68
N PRO A 421 2.29 10.08 30.67
CA PRO A 421 0.98 9.49 30.41
C PRO A 421 0.14 10.30 29.42
N PHE A 422 0.15 11.64 29.54
CA PHE A 422 -0.58 12.50 28.61
C PHE A 422 -0.02 12.42 27.19
N LEU A 423 1.31 12.44 27.06
CA LEU A 423 1.98 12.31 25.75
C LEU A 423 1.72 10.94 25.12
N ASP A 424 1.74 9.86 25.89
CA ASP A 424 1.41 8.51 25.38
C ASP A 424 -0.02 8.44 24.84
N ASP A 425 -0.99 8.99 25.58
CA ASP A 425 -2.38 9.05 25.12
C ASP A 425 -2.56 9.97 23.89
N LEU A 426 -1.80 11.06 23.82
CA LEU A 426 -1.77 11.97 22.68
C LEU A 426 -1.21 11.28 21.42
N LEU A 427 -0.12 10.54 21.56
CA LEU A 427 0.49 9.76 20.48
C LEU A 427 -0.43 8.62 20.02
N ALA A 428 -1.10 7.93 20.96
CA ALA A 428 -2.10 6.92 20.63
C ALA A 428 -3.26 7.53 19.82
N LYS A 429 -3.75 8.72 20.20
CA LYS A 429 -4.75 9.48 19.43
C LYS A 429 -4.25 9.87 18.02
N ALA A 430 -2.95 10.07 17.85
CA ALA A 430 -2.31 10.31 16.56
C ALA A 430 -2.05 9.06 15.71
N GLY A 431 -2.41 7.88 16.22
CA GLY A 431 -2.29 6.60 15.52
C GLY A 431 -0.98 5.85 15.78
N TYR A 432 -0.15 6.31 16.72
CA TYR A 432 1.04 5.57 17.13
C TYR A 432 0.66 4.33 17.93
N LYS A 433 1.43 3.26 17.70
CA LYS A 433 1.41 2.03 18.46
C LYS A 433 2.81 1.78 19.01
N ARG A 434 2.92 0.91 20.00
CA ARG A 434 4.20 0.47 20.57
C ARG A 434 4.46 -0.99 20.25
N ASN A 435 5.68 -1.30 19.84
CA ASN A 435 6.09 -2.68 19.58
C ASN A 435 6.77 -3.32 20.81
N LYS A 436 7.21 -4.58 20.68
CA LYS A 436 7.86 -5.34 21.75
C LYS A 436 9.16 -4.70 22.27
N ASN A 437 9.76 -3.78 21.52
CA ASN A 437 10.99 -3.07 21.89
C ASN A 437 10.71 -1.66 22.39
N ASN A 438 9.44 -1.34 22.70
CA ASN A 438 9.00 -0.02 23.13
C ASN A 438 9.24 1.11 22.10
N CYS A 439 9.42 0.78 20.83
CA CYS A 439 9.49 1.77 19.75
C CYS A 439 8.08 2.19 19.31
N LEU A 440 7.90 3.48 19.02
CA LEU A 440 6.72 3.98 18.35
C LEU A 440 6.72 3.56 16.89
N TYR A 441 5.58 3.07 16.42
CA TYR A 441 5.40 2.71 15.02
C TYR A 441 4.01 3.08 14.52
N ARG A 442 3.86 3.10 13.20
CA ARG A 442 2.59 3.30 12.50
C ARG A 442 2.38 2.23 11.43
N THR A 443 1.12 1.95 11.13
CA THR A 443 0.71 1.01 10.07
C THR A 443 -0.04 1.67 8.92
N ASP A 444 -0.21 2.99 9.00
CA ASP A 444 -0.93 3.82 8.04
C ASP A 444 -0.02 4.77 7.26
N ILE A 445 1.31 4.63 7.40
CA ILE A 445 2.27 5.22 6.47
C ILE A 445 2.12 4.47 5.14
N PRO A 446 1.64 5.12 4.06
CA PRO A 446 1.22 4.40 2.88
C PRO A 446 2.42 3.78 2.15
N ALA A 447 3.53 4.50 2.05
CA ALA A 447 4.71 4.01 1.38
C ALA A 447 6.02 4.44 2.03
N MET A 448 7.11 3.75 1.69
CA MET A 448 8.49 4.14 2.01
C MET A 448 9.37 3.97 0.78
N PHE A 449 10.40 4.78 0.61
CA PHE A 449 11.33 4.69 -0.52
C PHE A 449 12.63 4.01 -0.13
N ARG A 450 13.29 3.34 -1.08
CA ARG A 450 14.59 2.73 -0.86
C ARG A 450 15.46 2.83 -2.10
N GLY A 451 16.67 3.36 -1.96
CA GLY A 451 17.74 3.14 -2.94
C GLY A 451 18.40 1.80 -2.67
N ASP A 452 18.58 0.98 -3.69
CA ASP A 452 19.16 -0.36 -3.53
C ASP A 452 20.00 -0.74 -4.74
N ASP A 453 21.02 -1.56 -4.51
CA ASP A 453 21.90 -2.09 -5.55
C ASP A 453 21.23 -3.23 -6.34
N ARG A 454 20.32 -3.96 -5.71
CA ARG A 454 19.74 -5.19 -6.29
C ARG A 454 18.80 -4.87 -7.44
N THR A 455 18.87 -5.68 -8.48
CA THR A 455 18.00 -5.52 -9.65
C THR A 455 16.58 -5.99 -9.33
N PRO A 456 15.56 -5.53 -10.07
CA PRO A 456 14.19 -6.00 -9.86
C PRO A 456 14.02 -7.52 -10.02
N PHE A 457 14.91 -8.17 -10.79
CA PHE A 457 14.84 -9.61 -11.03
C PHE A 457 15.23 -10.44 -9.81
N GLU A 458 16.04 -9.90 -8.89
CA GLU A 458 16.49 -10.63 -7.69
C GLU A 458 15.35 -11.01 -6.75
N PHE A 459 14.23 -10.28 -6.81
CA PHE A 459 13.07 -10.54 -5.97
C PHE A 459 11.78 -10.79 -6.77
N PHE A 460 11.85 -10.89 -8.10
CA PHE A 460 10.72 -11.24 -8.96
C PHE A 460 10.03 -12.55 -8.50
N ASN A 461 8.70 -12.52 -8.31
CA ASN A 461 7.90 -13.61 -7.74
C ASN A 461 8.40 -14.15 -6.39
N GLY A 462 9.17 -13.33 -5.67
CA GLY A 462 9.82 -13.66 -4.42
C GLY A 462 9.68 -12.53 -3.42
N HIS A 463 10.76 -12.29 -2.68
CA HIS A 463 10.79 -11.34 -1.60
C HIS A 463 12.13 -10.62 -1.59
N MET A 464 12.13 -9.38 -1.13
CA MET A 464 13.34 -8.64 -0.80
C MET A 464 13.73 -8.92 0.65
N LEU A 465 14.89 -9.54 0.84
CA LEU A 465 15.48 -9.77 2.16
C LEU A 465 16.12 -8.49 2.71
N PRO A 466 16.17 -8.34 4.04
CA PRO A 466 17.04 -7.36 4.67
C PRO A 466 18.49 -7.53 4.20
N ARG A 467 19.13 -6.42 3.85
CA ARG A 467 20.53 -6.41 3.35
C ARG A 467 21.54 -6.35 4.48
N GLN A 468 21.22 -5.59 5.53
CA GLN A 468 22.06 -5.39 6.69
C GLN A 468 21.43 -6.09 7.89
N ASP A 469 22.26 -6.73 8.70
CA ASP A 469 21.88 -7.12 10.05
C ASP A 469 21.74 -5.85 10.88
N HIS A 470 20.56 -5.23 10.81
CA HIS A 470 20.22 -4.14 11.72
C HIS A 470 20.30 -4.66 13.15
N VAL A 471 20.95 -3.90 14.03
CA VAL A 471 20.92 -4.22 15.47
C VAL A 471 19.45 -4.33 15.88
N GLY A 472 19.07 -5.52 16.35
CA GLY A 472 17.70 -5.80 16.78
C GLY A 472 17.25 -4.80 17.84
N GLY A 473 15.93 -4.60 17.95
CA GLY A 473 15.38 -3.64 18.91
C GLY A 473 14.61 -2.47 18.28
N SER A 474 14.56 -2.38 16.95
CA SER A 474 13.77 -1.38 16.25
C SER A 474 12.36 -1.86 15.92
N THR A 475 12.22 -2.94 15.15
CA THR A 475 10.93 -3.53 14.71
C THR A 475 10.55 -4.80 15.46
N THR A 476 9.28 -5.23 15.37
CA THR A 476 8.82 -6.50 15.95
C THR A 476 9.48 -7.72 15.28
N GLN A 477 9.67 -7.65 13.96
CA GLN A 477 10.35 -8.68 13.17
C GLN A 477 11.68 -8.14 12.63
N GLN A 478 12.12 -8.57 11.45
CA GLN A 478 13.34 -8.06 10.83
C GLN A 478 13.10 -6.65 10.30
N ALA A 479 14.10 -5.78 10.45
CA ALA A 479 14.04 -4.42 9.94
C ALA A 479 14.58 -4.37 8.51
N VAL A 480 13.92 -3.59 7.65
CA VAL A 480 14.49 -3.11 6.40
C VAL A 480 14.51 -1.58 6.46
N SER A 481 15.69 -1.00 6.36
CA SER A 481 15.84 0.46 6.25
C SER A 481 15.24 0.99 4.95
N ALA A 482 14.49 2.08 5.07
CA ALA A 482 13.88 2.83 3.99
C ALA A 482 13.75 4.30 4.43
N THR A 483 13.46 5.21 3.50
CA THR A 483 13.38 6.65 3.76
C THR A 483 12.02 7.22 3.40
N PHE A 484 11.64 8.30 4.08
CA PHE A 484 10.43 9.07 3.79
C PHE A 484 10.53 9.91 2.51
N SER A 485 11.73 10.05 1.93
CA SER A 485 12.03 10.93 0.79
C SER A 485 12.49 10.15 -0.44
N LEU A 486 11.88 10.44 -1.60
CA LEU A 486 12.35 9.92 -2.88
C LEU A 486 13.72 10.47 -3.25
N GLN A 487 14.01 11.73 -2.91
CA GLN A 487 15.31 12.36 -3.16
C GLN A 487 16.43 11.66 -2.39
N GLU A 488 16.24 11.34 -1.10
CA GLU A 488 17.20 10.58 -0.30
C GLU A 488 17.41 9.17 -0.88
N ALA A 489 16.33 8.46 -1.22
CA ALA A 489 16.41 7.17 -1.90
C ALA A 489 17.17 7.26 -3.23
N SER A 490 17.01 8.37 -3.96
CA SER A 490 17.77 8.63 -5.18
C SER A 490 19.25 8.89 -4.92
N GLY A 491 19.59 9.49 -3.78
CA GLY A 491 20.97 9.62 -3.30
C GLY A 491 21.62 8.24 -3.10
N HIS A 492 20.98 7.38 -2.30
CA HIS A 492 21.45 6.02 -2.05
C HIS A 492 21.55 5.16 -3.31
N ALA A 493 20.62 5.31 -4.26
CA ALA A 493 20.68 4.60 -5.54
C ALA A 493 21.87 5.05 -6.42
N ARG A 494 22.39 6.27 -6.25
CA ARG A 494 23.56 6.77 -7.00
C ARG A 494 24.89 6.30 -6.41
N SER A 495 24.93 5.99 -5.12
CA SER A 495 26.14 5.53 -4.43
C SER A 495 26.37 4.01 -4.51
N VAL A 496 25.66 3.29 -5.38
CA VAL A 496 25.71 1.81 -5.43
C VAL A 496 27.10 1.26 -5.70
N SER A 497 27.91 1.93 -6.53
CA SER A 497 29.29 1.48 -6.80
C SER A 497 30.22 1.51 -5.58
N GLU A 498 29.80 2.18 -4.51
CA GLU A 498 30.59 2.33 -3.26
C GLU A 498 30.15 1.35 -2.17
N VAL A 499 29.09 0.57 -2.40
CA VAL A 499 28.54 -0.34 -1.39
C VAL A 499 29.20 -1.72 -1.49
N GLU A 500 29.70 -2.25 -0.38
CA GLU A 500 30.28 -3.61 -0.29
C GLU A 500 29.33 -4.71 -0.79
N ALA A 501 28.03 -4.44 -0.75
CA ALA A 501 26.95 -5.28 -1.26
C ALA A 501 27.12 -5.71 -2.73
N ILE A 502 27.86 -4.96 -3.56
CA ILE A 502 28.14 -5.34 -4.96
C ILE A 502 29.06 -6.57 -5.07
N LEU A 503 29.69 -6.99 -3.97
CA LEU A 503 30.48 -8.23 -3.94
C LEU A 503 29.58 -9.48 -3.84
N TYR A 504 28.27 -9.33 -3.61
CA TYR A 504 27.35 -10.45 -3.54
C TYR A 504 26.53 -10.54 -4.83
N ASP A 505 26.57 -11.72 -5.45
CA ASP A 505 25.85 -11.98 -6.70
C ASP A 505 24.33 -11.99 -6.54
N SER A 506 23.83 -12.25 -5.33
CA SER A 506 22.42 -12.16 -4.99
C SER A 506 22.22 -12.01 -3.49
N GLN A 507 21.01 -11.63 -3.10
CA GLN A 507 20.56 -11.61 -1.69
C GLN A 507 20.65 -12.96 -0.95
N PHE A 508 20.91 -14.08 -1.64
CA PHE A 508 21.06 -15.41 -1.02
C PHE A 508 22.53 -15.83 -0.81
N HIS A 509 23.49 -15.00 -1.22
CA HIS A 509 24.91 -15.28 -0.92
C HIS A 509 25.23 -14.87 0.51
N LYS A 510 25.70 -15.82 1.31
CA LYS A 510 26.11 -15.55 2.70
C LYS A 510 27.46 -14.83 2.78
N TYR A 511 28.32 -15.00 1.78
CA TYR A 511 29.68 -14.47 1.77
C TYR A 511 29.95 -13.63 0.52
N PRO A 512 30.76 -12.56 0.62
CA PRO A 512 31.13 -11.75 -0.54
C PRO A 512 32.05 -12.56 -1.47
N GLY A 513 31.87 -12.37 -2.77
CA GLY A 513 32.72 -12.92 -3.82
C GLY A 513 34.03 -12.15 -3.96
N LYS A 514 34.98 -12.76 -4.69
CA LYS A 514 36.29 -12.15 -4.96
C LYS A 514 36.17 -11.12 -6.08
N PRO A 515 36.78 -9.93 -5.95
CA PRO A 515 36.88 -9.00 -7.06
C PRO A 515 37.76 -9.61 -8.16
N ARG A 516 37.32 -9.52 -9.42
CA ARG A 516 38.07 -10.06 -10.56
C ARG A 516 39.28 -9.17 -10.84
N ASN A 517 40.43 -9.49 -10.24
CA ASN A 517 41.66 -8.74 -10.45
C ASN A 517 42.33 -9.21 -11.75
N ILE A 518 42.28 -8.38 -12.80
CA ILE A 518 42.78 -8.71 -14.15
C ILE A 518 44.32 -8.86 -14.16
N PHE A 519 45.01 -8.34 -13.15
CA PHE A 519 46.48 -8.38 -13.03
C PHE A 519 47.01 -9.49 -12.12
N ASP A 520 46.16 -10.33 -11.53
CA ASP A 520 46.61 -11.51 -10.78
C ASP A 520 46.86 -12.67 -11.77
N PRO A 521 48.12 -13.13 -11.96
CA PRO A 521 48.46 -14.18 -12.91
C PRO A 521 47.82 -15.55 -12.57
N ASN A 522 47.26 -15.72 -11.36
CA ASN A 522 46.48 -16.90 -11.00
C ASN A 522 45.01 -16.86 -11.50
N ASN A 523 44.61 -15.76 -12.15
CA ASN A 523 43.22 -15.50 -12.57
C ASN A 523 42.94 -15.83 -14.05
N ARG A 524 43.82 -16.61 -14.70
CA ARG A 524 43.59 -17.12 -16.06
C ARG A 524 42.72 -18.36 -16.01
N ASP A 525 41.52 -18.24 -16.55
CA ASP A 525 40.62 -19.28 -17.06
C ASP A 525 40.77 -20.66 -16.41
N ARG A 526 40.13 -20.84 -15.25
CA ARG A 526 39.58 -22.15 -14.92
C ARG A 526 38.18 -22.22 -15.52
N ASP A 527 38.16 -22.50 -16.81
CA ASP A 527 36.98 -23.04 -17.48
C ASP A 527 36.53 -24.30 -16.74
N SER A 528 35.22 -24.49 -16.70
CA SER A 528 34.49 -25.61 -16.10
C SER A 528 35.20 -26.97 -16.13
N GLY A 529 35.29 -27.63 -14.98
CA GLY A 529 35.69 -29.05 -14.89
C GLY A 529 35.93 -29.52 -13.46
N ASP A 530 34.88 -30.08 -12.87
CA ASP A 530 34.86 -31.20 -11.92
C ASP A 530 35.69 -31.23 -10.61
N GLU A 531 34.96 -31.72 -9.59
CA GLU A 531 35.39 -32.51 -8.44
C GLU A 531 35.86 -31.84 -7.12
N ASN A 532 35.01 -32.06 -6.11
CA ASN A 532 35.30 -32.35 -4.70
C ASN A 532 36.33 -31.49 -3.97
N SER A 533 35.82 -30.61 -3.10
CA SER A 533 36.57 -30.17 -1.91
C SER A 533 35.67 -30.14 -0.68
N SER A 534 35.71 -31.26 0.02
CA SER A 534 35.72 -31.46 1.47
C SER A 534 35.24 -30.32 2.38
N SER A 535 34.23 -30.66 3.18
CA SER A 535 33.86 -30.01 4.43
C SER A 535 35.07 -29.68 5.31
N SER A 536 35.11 -28.45 5.81
CA SER A 536 35.73 -28.15 7.10
C SER A 536 34.99 -26.99 7.75
N GLY A 537 34.60 -27.20 9.01
CA GLY A 537 34.06 -26.17 9.90
C GLY A 537 32.55 -26.18 10.02
N ASP A 538 32.07 -27.11 10.85
CA ASP A 538 30.80 -27.06 11.54
C ASP A 538 30.60 -25.68 12.20
N GLU A 539 29.61 -24.94 11.71
CA GLU A 539 28.95 -23.86 12.47
C GLU A 539 27.46 -24.18 12.34
N SER A 540 27.04 -25.04 13.25
CA SER A 540 25.64 -25.41 13.50
C SER A 540 24.87 -24.20 14.00
N ASP A 541 24.45 -23.33 13.09
CA ASP A 541 23.46 -22.30 13.40
C ASP A 541 22.08 -22.99 13.48
N SER A 542 21.66 -23.28 14.71
CA SER A 542 20.38 -23.90 15.04
C SER A 542 19.25 -22.90 14.84
N SER A 543 18.91 -22.59 13.58
CA SER A 543 17.61 -22.03 13.23
C SER A 543 16.85 -23.07 12.42
N SER A 544 15.90 -23.70 13.08
CA SER A 544 14.91 -24.60 12.48
C SER A 544 13.94 -23.79 11.60
N ASP A 545 14.38 -23.35 10.42
CA ASP A 545 13.51 -22.81 9.39
C ASP A 545 13.91 -23.37 8.02
N ASN A 546 13.22 -24.46 7.63
CA ASN A 546 13.48 -25.28 6.43
C ASN A 546 13.06 -24.58 5.11
N SER A 547 13.13 -23.26 5.01
CA SER A 547 12.53 -22.51 3.88
C SER A 547 13.47 -21.61 3.06
N MET A 548 14.69 -21.30 3.53
CA MET A 548 15.64 -20.43 2.79
C MET A 548 16.98 -21.11 2.52
N GLN A 549 17.26 -21.38 1.25
CA GLN A 549 18.50 -22.02 0.81
C GLN A 549 19.58 -20.96 0.55
N TRP A 550 20.44 -20.74 1.54
CA TRP A 550 21.59 -19.84 1.44
C TRP A 550 22.70 -20.46 0.58
N ASN A 551 23.28 -19.67 -0.33
CA ASN A 551 24.54 -20.02 -0.99
C ASN A 551 25.71 -19.72 -0.05
N ARG A 552 26.48 -20.78 0.26
CA ARG A 552 27.61 -20.74 1.19
C ARG A 552 28.97 -20.78 0.48
N ASP A 553 29.00 -20.68 -0.85
CA ASP A 553 30.25 -20.62 -1.59
C ASP A 553 31.04 -19.34 -1.22
N LYS A 554 32.33 -19.54 -0.92
CA LYS A 554 33.29 -18.48 -0.58
C LYS A 554 34.28 -18.19 -1.72
N ASN A 555 34.23 -18.96 -2.80
CA ASN A 555 35.25 -19.00 -3.84
C ASN A 555 34.75 -18.62 -5.22
N TYR A 556 33.64 -17.89 -5.32
CA TYR A 556 33.15 -17.33 -6.58
C TYR A 556 33.71 -15.93 -6.85
N PHE A 557 33.68 -15.52 -8.12
CA PHE A 557 33.98 -14.15 -8.53
C PHE A 557 32.68 -13.35 -8.61
N ALA A 558 32.66 -12.19 -7.95
CA ALA A 558 31.49 -11.32 -7.94
C ALA A 558 31.20 -10.76 -9.33
N LYS A 559 30.00 -10.98 -9.85
CA LYS A 559 29.54 -10.52 -11.17
C LYS A 559 29.26 -9.03 -11.21
N ARG A 560 28.89 -8.45 -10.06
CA ARG A 560 28.33 -7.10 -9.92
C ARG A 560 29.37 -6.03 -9.60
N VAL A 561 30.66 -6.38 -9.58
CA VAL A 561 31.78 -5.49 -9.23
C VAL A 561 31.88 -4.23 -10.09
N ASN A 562 31.36 -4.27 -11.32
CA ASN A 562 31.37 -3.14 -12.24
C ASN A 562 30.01 -2.42 -12.30
N GLN A 563 29.02 -2.84 -11.50
CA GLN A 563 27.69 -2.25 -11.52
C GLN A 563 27.75 -0.80 -10.98
N THR A 564 27.32 0.15 -11.81
CA THR A 564 27.20 1.57 -11.46
C THR A 564 25.75 2.03 -11.38
N THR A 565 24.83 1.26 -11.93
CA THR A 565 23.39 1.55 -11.93
C THR A 565 22.76 1.04 -10.63
N GLY A 566 22.16 1.93 -9.85
CA GLY A 566 21.31 1.58 -8.71
C GLY A 566 19.83 1.83 -9.00
N PHE A 567 18.98 1.23 -8.18
CA PHE A 567 17.53 1.25 -8.37
C PHE A 567 16.84 1.99 -7.24
N ARG A 568 15.75 2.69 -7.60
CA ARG A 568 14.85 3.33 -6.65
C ARG A 568 13.60 2.46 -6.53
N TYR A 569 13.29 2.05 -5.32
CA TYR A 569 12.11 1.27 -5.00
C TYR A 569 11.15 2.07 -4.13
N LEU A 570 9.86 1.83 -4.34
CA LEU A 570 8.77 2.27 -3.51
C LEU A 570 8.12 1.03 -2.89
N PHE A 571 8.08 0.99 -1.56
CA PHE A 571 7.44 -0.07 -0.78
C PHE A 571 6.01 0.32 -0.43
N ASP A 572 5.06 -0.57 -0.69
CA ASP A 572 3.70 -0.49 -0.15
C ASP A 572 3.69 -0.97 1.31
N THR A 573 3.76 0.01 2.22
CA THR A 573 3.82 -0.20 3.67
C THR A 573 2.45 -0.12 4.35
N ARG A 574 1.35 -0.06 3.58
CA ARG A 574 0.00 -0.11 4.16
C ARG A 574 -0.17 -1.40 4.96
N ASN A 575 -0.59 -1.25 6.21
CA ASN A 575 -0.77 -2.32 7.20
C ASN A 575 0.54 -3.02 7.60
N VAL A 576 1.70 -2.40 7.35
CA VAL A 576 3.01 -2.88 7.79
C VAL A 576 3.51 -1.97 8.91
N GLU A 577 4.15 -2.55 9.93
CA GLU A 577 4.82 -1.76 10.97
C GLU A 577 5.97 -0.96 10.35
N VAL A 578 5.89 0.36 10.44
CA VAL A 578 6.96 1.30 10.10
C VAL A 578 7.34 2.08 11.36
N VAL A 579 8.61 1.99 11.74
CA VAL A 579 9.20 2.69 12.90
C VAL A 579 9.96 3.92 12.37
N PRO A 580 9.42 5.14 12.52
CA PRO A 580 10.08 6.36 12.05
C PRO A 580 11.16 6.78 13.05
N GLY A 581 12.39 7.02 12.58
CA GLY A 581 13.52 7.35 13.45
C GLY A 581 13.31 8.66 14.20
N ASP A 582 13.17 9.75 13.45
CA ASP A 582 13.16 11.09 14.04
C ASP A 582 11.93 11.36 14.93
N GLU A 583 10.79 10.74 14.63
CA GLU A 583 9.61 10.78 15.50
C GLU A 583 9.83 10.05 16.83
N ASN A 584 10.55 8.91 16.82
CA ASN A 584 10.91 8.24 18.06
C ASN A 584 11.91 9.05 18.88
N VAL A 585 12.89 9.67 18.23
CA VAL A 585 13.83 10.57 18.92
C VAL A 585 13.09 11.78 19.51
N SER A 586 12.08 12.32 18.82
CA SER A 586 11.32 13.49 19.29
C SER A 586 10.34 13.15 20.42
N PHE A 587 9.67 12.00 20.35
CA PHE A 587 8.53 11.69 21.22
C PHE A 587 8.76 10.55 22.22
N ASN A 588 9.84 9.78 22.05
CA ASN A 588 10.07 8.51 22.73
C ASN A 588 11.54 8.30 23.13
N ASN A 589 12.33 9.38 23.23
CA ASN A 589 13.77 9.28 23.51
C ASN A 589 14.08 8.53 24.81
N HIS A 590 13.25 8.70 25.85
CA HIS A 590 13.40 7.95 27.10
C HIS A 590 13.48 6.42 26.90
N ALA A 591 12.86 5.84 25.86
CA ALA A 591 12.88 4.39 25.64
C ALA A 591 14.28 3.86 25.31
N GLN A 592 15.20 4.68 24.81
CA GLN A 592 16.61 4.31 24.65
C GLN A 592 17.39 4.34 25.98
N ILE A 593 16.91 5.12 26.95
CA ILE A 593 17.59 5.39 28.23
C ILE A 593 17.08 4.44 29.32
N THR A 594 15.80 4.07 29.29
CA THR A 594 15.18 3.16 30.25
C THR A 594 15.53 1.71 29.90
N ASN A 595 16.44 1.10 30.67
CA ASN A 595 16.73 -0.33 30.62
C ASN A 595 15.62 -1.13 31.33
N GLU A 596 14.41 -1.16 30.76
CA GLU A 596 13.41 -2.14 31.18
C GLU A 596 13.90 -3.53 30.76
N ALA A 597 13.97 -4.46 31.72
CA ALA A 597 14.63 -5.76 31.55
C ALA A 597 14.10 -6.51 30.31
N GLY A 598 14.97 -6.68 29.30
CA GLY A 598 14.66 -7.40 28.06
C GLY A 598 14.18 -6.53 26.89
N THR A 599 14.02 -5.22 27.08
CA THR A 599 13.73 -4.28 25.99
C THR A 599 14.95 -3.41 25.70
N ARG A 600 15.38 -3.36 24.44
CA ARG A 600 16.39 -2.42 23.96
C ARG A 600 15.81 -1.70 22.76
N ALA A 601 15.22 -0.54 22.98
CA ALA A 601 14.74 0.29 21.89
C ALA A 601 15.95 0.75 21.06
N ASN A 602 15.91 0.50 19.76
CA ASN A 602 16.91 0.99 18.83
C ASN A 602 16.19 1.79 17.74
N PHE A 603 16.56 3.05 17.54
CA PHE A 603 15.91 3.90 16.55
C PHE A 603 16.77 3.95 15.28
N PRO A 604 16.17 4.10 14.09
CA PRO A 604 16.90 4.48 12.88
C PRO A 604 17.80 5.69 13.13
N ASP A 605 18.99 5.68 12.54
CA ASP A 605 20.05 6.65 12.82
C ASP A 605 19.91 7.92 11.96
N ASP A 606 19.35 7.78 10.75
CA ASP A 606 19.24 8.87 9.78
C ASP A 606 17.93 9.64 9.86
N ALA A 607 17.99 10.93 9.52
CA ALA A 607 16.95 11.93 9.79
C ALA A 607 15.59 11.61 9.12
N LEU A 608 15.62 11.04 7.91
CA LEU A 608 14.41 10.62 7.18
C LEU A 608 14.30 9.09 7.10
N GLU A 609 15.06 8.36 7.91
CA GLU A 609 15.03 6.91 7.91
C GLU A 609 13.87 6.37 8.73
N GLY A 610 13.27 5.31 8.21
CA GLY A 610 12.32 4.48 8.92
C GLY A 610 12.65 3.00 8.70
N HIS A 611 12.43 2.20 9.73
CA HIS A 611 12.55 0.75 9.61
C HIS A 611 11.18 0.14 9.29
N VAL A 612 11.12 -0.60 8.19
CA VAL A 612 9.95 -1.38 7.79
C VAL A 612 10.08 -2.79 8.35
N SER A 613 9.10 -3.23 9.12
CA SER A 613 9.05 -4.57 9.72
C SER A 613 8.68 -5.62 8.66
N VAL A 614 9.57 -6.57 8.41
CA VAL A 614 9.38 -7.65 7.44
C VAL A 614 9.49 -9.01 8.09
N SER A 615 8.79 -10.01 7.53
CA SER A 615 8.93 -11.39 7.98
C SER A 615 10.31 -11.96 7.69
N THR A 616 10.64 -13.12 8.26
CA THR A 616 11.85 -13.88 7.89
C THR A 616 11.94 -14.17 6.40
N ARG A 617 10.79 -14.18 5.69
CA ARG A 617 10.75 -14.33 4.24
C ARG A 617 11.15 -13.07 3.46
N GLY A 618 11.27 -11.91 4.11
CA GLY A 618 11.44 -10.60 3.47
C GLY A 618 10.13 -9.92 3.09
N LEU A 619 10.24 -8.79 2.38
CA LEU A 619 9.11 -8.04 1.82
C LEU A 619 8.68 -8.63 0.48
N SER A 620 7.41 -9.04 0.34
CA SER A 620 6.91 -9.60 -0.93
C SER A 620 7.08 -8.62 -2.09
N ALA A 621 7.49 -9.13 -3.25
CA ALA A 621 7.60 -8.35 -4.48
C ALA A 621 6.29 -7.70 -4.94
N ASP A 622 5.13 -8.21 -4.50
CA ASP A 622 3.83 -7.58 -4.77
C ASP A 622 3.68 -6.19 -4.12
N ARG A 623 4.52 -5.90 -3.13
CA ARG A 623 4.60 -4.61 -2.42
C ARG A 623 5.75 -3.75 -2.90
N ILE A 624 6.51 -4.18 -3.91
CA ILE A 624 7.70 -3.47 -4.37
C ILE A 624 7.44 -2.91 -5.77
N TRP A 625 7.61 -1.60 -5.89
CA TRP A 625 7.47 -0.87 -7.13
C TRP A 625 8.81 -0.30 -7.55
N LEU A 626 9.21 -0.54 -8.79
CA LEU A 626 10.40 0.07 -9.38
C LEU A 626 10.04 1.47 -9.88
N ILE A 627 10.85 2.46 -9.51
CA ILE A 627 10.70 3.86 -9.91
C ILE A 627 11.68 4.17 -11.04
N ASN A 628 11.16 4.80 -12.10
CA ASN A 628 11.95 5.20 -13.26
C ASN A 628 13.09 6.18 -12.90
N SER A 629 14.08 6.32 -13.78
CA SER A 629 15.28 7.17 -13.64
C SER A 629 14.96 8.62 -13.30
N THR A 630 13.84 9.14 -13.80
CA THR A 630 13.39 10.52 -13.61
C THR A 630 12.63 10.74 -12.30
N GLY A 631 12.20 9.67 -11.62
CA GLY A 631 11.41 9.77 -10.38
C GLY A 631 9.97 10.21 -10.60
N THR A 632 9.41 10.00 -11.79
CA THR A 632 8.07 10.46 -12.20
C THR A 632 7.04 9.35 -12.33
N ARG A 633 7.48 8.09 -12.35
CA ARG A 633 6.59 6.94 -12.49
C ARG A 633 7.15 5.71 -11.79
N ALA A 634 6.27 4.91 -11.21
CA ALA A 634 6.60 3.60 -10.68
C ALA A 634 5.66 2.51 -11.20
N ALA A 635 6.19 1.31 -11.38
CA ALA A 635 5.43 0.10 -11.73
C ALA A 635 5.82 -1.05 -10.79
N LYS A 636 4.92 -2.00 -10.54
CA LYS A 636 5.25 -3.17 -9.72
C LYS A 636 6.39 -3.95 -10.35
N VAL A 637 7.32 -4.42 -9.53
CA VAL A 637 8.45 -5.21 -10.01
C VAL A 637 8.00 -6.49 -10.73
N ASN A 638 6.97 -7.17 -10.20
CA ASN A 638 6.41 -8.33 -10.86
C ASN A 638 5.90 -8.03 -12.28
N ASP A 639 5.35 -6.84 -12.50
CA ASP A 639 4.88 -6.45 -13.82
C ASP A 639 6.02 -6.07 -14.77
N VAL A 640 7.01 -5.32 -14.27
CA VAL A 640 8.21 -4.93 -15.04
C VAL A 640 8.96 -6.18 -15.52
N CYS A 641 9.23 -7.13 -14.62
CA CYS A 641 9.93 -8.36 -14.96
C CYS A 641 9.11 -9.28 -15.88
N ALA A 642 7.79 -9.37 -15.68
CA ALA A 642 6.91 -10.15 -16.56
C ALA A 642 6.89 -9.60 -17.99
N VAL A 643 6.84 -8.28 -18.16
CA VAL A 643 6.94 -7.64 -19.49
C VAL A 643 8.27 -8.01 -20.15
N TYR A 644 9.40 -7.87 -19.44
CA TYR A 644 10.70 -8.26 -19.97
C TYR A 644 10.76 -9.73 -20.39
N MET A 645 10.24 -10.66 -19.57
CA MET A 645 10.23 -12.08 -19.90
C MET A 645 9.36 -12.41 -21.13
N SER A 646 8.30 -11.64 -21.38
CA SER A 646 7.46 -11.82 -22.56
C SER A 646 8.06 -11.22 -23.84
N GLN A 647 8.89 -10.20 -23.71
CA GLN A 647 9.44 -9.42 -24.82
C GLN A 647 10.88 -8.95 -24.51
N PRO A 648 11.85 -9.86 -24.40
CA PRO A 648 13.21 -9.51 -23.98
C PRO A 648 13.88 -8.58 -24.99
N GLU A 649 13.54 -8.70 -26.28
CA GLU A 649 14.03 -7.83 -27.37
C GLU A 649 13.56 -6.38 -27.24
N ALA A 650 12.41 -6.13 -26.60
CA ALA A 650 11.81 -4.80 -26.54
C ALA A 650 12.60 -3.83 -25.65
N ALA A 651 13.38 -4.35 -24.69
CA ALA A 651 14.21 -3.56 -23.78
C ALA A 651 15.67 -3.41 -24.26
N ILE A 652 16.00 -3.80 -25.50
CA ILE A 652 17.37 -3.80 -26.00
C ILE A 652 17.67 -2.48 -26.72
N ASN A 653 18.70 -1.76 -26.29
CA ASN A 653 19.26 -0.68 -27.11
C ASN A 653 19.90 -1.27 -28.39
N PRO A 654 19.40 -0.96 -29.60
CA PRO A 654 19.89 -1.55 -30.84
C PRO A 654 21.34 -1.17 -31.16
N TYR A 655 21.85 -0.11 -30.53
CA TYR A 655 23.21 0.40 -30.70
C TYR A 655 24.21 -0.14 -29.66
N SER A 656 23.76 -0.95 -28.70
CA SER A 656 24.65 -1.56 -27.70
C SER A 656 25.48 -2.70 -28.30
N SER A 657 26.79 -2.64 -28.12
CA SER A 657 27.70 -3.75 -28.48
C SER A 657 27.47 -5.01 -27.65
N LYS A 658 26.74 -4.91 -26.52
CA LYS A 658 26.36 -6.01 -25.62
C LYS A 658 24.89 -6.40 -25.74
N LYS A 659 24.22 -6.09 -26.87
CA LYS A 659 22.79 -6.34 -27.09
C LYS A 659 22.34 -7.80 -26.91
N SER A 660 23.24 -8.77 -27.08
CA SER A 660 22.94 -10.20 -26.93
C SER A 660 22.89 -10.67 -25.47
N MET A 661 23.40 -9.88 -24.52
CA MET A 661 23.37 -10.23 -23.09
C MET A 661 22.00 -9.89 -22.50
N PRO A 662 21.47 -10.64 -21.51
CA PRO A 662 20.32 -10.21 -20.73
C PRO A 662 20.52 -8.82 -20.10
N ILE A 663 19.42 -8.08 -19.91
CA ILE A 663 19.45 -6.72 -19.32
C ILE A 663 20.22 -6.69 -17.98
N GLU A 664 20.03 -7.70 -17.14
CA GLU A 664 20.66 -7.78 -15.82
C GLU A 664 22.18 -7.96 -15.90
N GLU A 665 22.66 -8.77 -16.84
CA GLU A 665 24.10 -8.96 -17.07
C GLU A 665 24.76 -7.69 -17.63
N ARG A 666 24.03 -6.92 -18.44
CA ARG A 666 24.49 -5.59 -18.89
C ARG A 666 24.67 -4.66 -17.69
N THR A 667 23.68 -4.61 -16.80
CA THR A 667 23.72 -3.83 -15.55
C THR A 667 24.93 -4.20 -14.71
N TRP A 668 25.14 -5.49 -14.46
CA TRP A 668 26.28 -5.99 -13.68
C TRP A 668 27.64 -5.67 -14.32
N SER A 669 27.69 -5.65 -15.65
CA SER A 669 28.90 -5.32 -16.41
C SER A 669 29.23 -3.83 -16.51
N GLY A 670 28.44 -2.96 -15.84
CA GLY A 670 28.65 -1.51 -15.79
C GLY A 670 28.08 -0.72 -16.96
N VAL A 671 27.16 -1.31 -17.74
CA VAL A 671 26.43 -0.56 -18.77
C VAL A 671 25.41 0.35 -18.09
N ASP A 672 25.36 1.63 -18.47
CA ASP A 672 24.27 2.52 -18.07
C ASP A 672 23.01 2.21 -18.91
N ASN A 673 22.21 1.27 -18.40
CA ASN A 673 20.98 0.80 -19.03
C ASN A 673 19.72 1.20 -18.25
N SER A 674 19.80 2.26 -17.43
CA SER A 674 18.67 2.78 -16.65
C SER A 674 17.43 3.03 -17.54
N HIS A 675 17.64 3.56 -18.75
CA HIS A 675 16.60 3.82 -19.75
C HIS A 675 15.88 2.55 -20.24
N GLU A 676 16.54 1.38 -20.23
CA GLU A 676 15.93 0.11 -20.62
C GLU A 676 14.88 -0.31 -19.56
N TYR A 677 15.16 -0.07 -18.28
CA TYR A 677 14.18 -0.28 -17.20
C TYR A 677 13.03 0.72 -17.23
N ASP A 678 13.32 1.99 -17.55
CA ASP A 678 12.28 3.01 -17.73
C ASP A 678 11.31 2.64 -18.84
N TYR A 679 11.85 2.14 -19.96
CA TYR A 679 11.04 1.64 -21.06
C TYR A 679 10.14 0.48 -20.62
N LEU A 680 10.65 -0.46 -19.82
CA LEU A 680 9.82 -1.54 -19.26
C LEU A 680 8.68 -1.01 -18.39
N ILE A 681 8.92 0.02 -17.57
CA ILE A 681 7.87 0.69 -16.78
C ILE A 681 6.81 1.33 -17.71
N ASP A 682 7.23 1.95 -18.80
CA ASP A 682 6.30 2.51 -19.79
C ASP A 682 5.52 1.43 -20.53
N GLN A 683 6.13 0.28 -20.82
CA GLN A 683 5.42 -0.87 -21.39
C GLN A 683 4.38 -1.44 -20.44
N VAL A 684 4.67 -1.50 -19.13
CA VAL A 684 3.67 -1.87 -18.11
C VAL A 684 2.46 -0.94 -18.18
N ALA A 685 2.68 0.37 -18.31
CA ALA A 685 1.58 1.33 -18.49
C ALA A 685 0.82 1.09 -19.81
N ASN A 686 1.53 0.82 -20.92
CA ASN A 686 0.93 0.61 -22.24
C ASN A 686 0.05 -0.65 -22.29
N VAL A 687 0.34 -1.68 -21.49
CA VAL A 687 -0.52 -2.87 -21.35
C VAL A 687 -1.61 -2.72 -20.28
N ASN A 688 -1.92 -1.47 -19.88
CA ASN A 688 -2.95 -1.10 -18.91
C ASN A 688 -2.78 -1.74 -17.52
N LYS A 689 -1.55 -2.08 -17.14
CA LYS A 689 -1.26 -2.54 -15.78
C LYS A 689 -1.07 -1.34 -14.84
N PRO A 690 -1.29 -1.52 -13.52
CA PRO A 690 -1.21 -0.42 -12.56
C PRO A 690 0.17 0.25 -12.54
N VAL A 691 0.18 1.58 -12.63
CA VAL A 691 1.36 2.43 -12.46
C VAL A 691 1.02 3.59 -11.52
N ILE A 692 2.02 4.07 -10.79
CA ILE A 692 1.92 5.25 -9.93
C ILE A 692 2.60 6.40 -10.66
N ASN A 693 1.89 7.50 -10.89
CA ASN A 693 2.50 8.73 -11.38
C ASN A 693 2.92 9.58 -10.17
N LEU A 694 4.22 9.83 -10.08
CA LEU A 694 4.84 10.68 -9.08
C LEU A 694 4.93 12.09 -9.69
N SER A 695 4.58 13.12 -8.91
CA SER A 695 4.44 14.51 -9.38
C SER A 695 5.63 14.98 -10.23
N ASP A 696 5.35 15.66 -11.35
CA ASP A 696 6.37 16.12 -12.29
C ASP A 696 7.17 17.29 -11.70
N LYS A 697 8.50 17.13 -11.60
CA LYS A 697 9.45 18.12 -11.08
C LYS A 697 9.44 19.45 -11.86
N ARG A 698 8.79 19.51 -13.03
CA ARG A 698 8.75 20.70 -13.91
C ARG A 698 7.77 21.79 -13.49
N THR A 699 6.92 21.59 -12.48
CA THR A 699 5.90 22.59 -12.10
C THR A 699 6.36 23.53 -10.98
N TYR A 700 7.50 23.29 -10.34
CA TYR A 700 8.02 24.13 -9.26
C TYR A 700 9.52 24.41 -9.45
N SER A 701 9.84 25.71 -9.47
CA SER A 701 11.14 26.35 -9.70
C SER A 701 12.29 25.77 -8.86
N GLU A 702 13.53 25.96 -9.34
CA GLU A 702 14.84 25.49 -8.86
C GLU A 702 15.26 25.94 -7.43
N THR A 703 14.31 26.21 -6.53
CA THR A 703 14.56 26.71 -5.17
C THR A 703 13.65 25.95 -4.20
N LEU A 704 14.23 25.04 -3.41
CA LEU A 704 13.57 24.19 -2.38
C LEU A 704 12.16 23.68 -2.76
N GLY A 705 12.07 22.45 -3.26
CA GLY A 705 10.83 21.66 -3.17
C GLY A 705 10.21 21.24 -4.50
N SER A 706 10.58 20.04 -4.94
CA SER A 706 9.62 19.09 -5.51
C SER A 706 10.11 17.66 -5.23
N ASP A 707 10.47 17.42 -3.97
CA ASP A 707 10.63 16.04 -3.51
C ASP A 707 9.25 15.40 -3.34
N VAL A 708 9.20 14.07 -3.43
CA VAL A 708 7.99 13.28 -3.21
C VAL A 708 8.19 12.53 -1.90
N PHE A 709 7.28 12.75 -0.95
CA PHE A 709 7.34 12.12 0.35
C PHE A 709 6.38 10.94 0.46
N SER A 710 6.65 10.07 1.43
CA SER A 710 5.80 8.92 1.73
C SER A 710 4.31 9.28 1.84
N SER A 711 3.99 10.42 2.47
CA SER A 711 2.61 10.88 2.66
C SER A 711 1.89 11.31 1.37
N ASP A 712 2.63 11.56 0.29
CA ASP A 712 2.07 11.98 -1.00
C ASP A 712 1.61 10.79 -1.85
N ILE A 713 2.01 9.57 -1.48
CA ILE A 713 1.79 8.37 -2.27
C ILE A 713 0.38 7.83 -2.11
N VAL A 714 -0.28 7.66 -3.24
CA VAL A 714 -1.58 7.00 -3.35
C VAL A 714 -1.42 5.81 -4.31
N PHE A 715 -1.64 4.60 -3.79
CA PHE A 715 -1.63 3.39 -4.61
C PHE A 715 -2.92 3.30 -5.46
N PRO A 716 -2.82 2.80 -6.70
CA PRO A 716 -3.95 2.62 -7.61
C PRO A 716 -4.95 1.56 -7.16
#